data_AF-A0A7V5ZJJ1-F1
#
_entry.id   AF-A0A7V5ZJJ1-F1
#
_cell.length_a   1.000
_cell.length_b   1.000
_cell.length_c   1.000
_cell.angle_alpha   90.00
_cell.angle_beta   90.00
_cell.angle_gamma   90.00
#
_symmetry.space_group_name_H-M   'P 1'
#
loop_
_entity.id
_entity.type
_entity.pdbx_description
1 polymer ?
#
loop_
_entity_poly.entity_id
_entity_poly.type
_entity_poly.pdbx_seq_one_letter_code
_entity_poly.pdbx_strand_id
1 'polypeptide(L)'
;MTHPRGTAFLAPLAFALLVLALALLDAIESGEALAAALAVGFAYLPSGLVAPGGWRRQAAEAALLPLAMVLVLIPGADERRIATAVLLVLAALVATAAAAPAHRQHGAWLVAALAGAVWSATTLAPAAGAFLARTPGLLAVVALATAAARLLGPGPGALFGAVLGVLPVHGLPPLVLALAVAAGVAALRLPPRRGPLRGEAGWAAVTIPAVLFLAAVSPWGEEALAHLTVPVGLLVVALALLAGSRRLPPAAVGALVLAGTLLLAPPPPPTDVPTVLLDPSRPATPLPPSAGPGYTLLVTVANAAQLPQGTPVAEVVSGAQRVTIRAGVETAEWAHERSDLARRVRHELPRRPLWRPSREPNGTVVWGVAGVVELGLPPGATPVLRRSVLLPESVQVEVGAAPSRPGVGPAGFPLRLSWVAAGVVVAFLQVAGRTTATSGVWVPWALLTGGWLAATSALGPVAGFAQRVAGEIALAALLAAWFPCAWRWFARRRRFLAAATLLVPLAAATPVITPPLGDDTYHLLLLESLVRDRDLAIANNIDTARNPNEAIYRPVAGTFVHSPALAVLLAPAYWLAGRSGAGVVMALVGAACLALAMRRAEQLGLPPSRLGLASVCLLLSYPLATFSTQLWTEMPGALLALAAAVPLAVPAVHRWLAAGLAVGATLLKTRLALVALPPAAVAWLGQGRRRRLLVPLAAASVTATLAWVLAAALVGDPLDPMGRRRLLDLLPRSPLHPLLVVGGLAFDAAAGLGFASPFLLAALLGVVWVWRRGACGERALLLGGILTLLALLHYVEWRGGDSPPARYLVPLWGALALAAAALLAGAGRGRGLLVALLPPTVAVWWVGVTHPAWLINVGDGGFWLGDLLAARFRVDALDLFPSFLRPSPARWVVPAAALATALAAGAAARRRPRFGWWLGRSAAALWLALAAAAVTVMNLKADWRVEIEDPQVVRRGGVGEPPPGTFSRFLVPNGVRLRHGEGVLVPLRLAPRSRVVLEGWLDGEARQGATLWVRWRDGATVPVPVAGATPGSIALPLGDAHGKGEVEITLVAPPGGSAVLDRLVVRSQ
;
A
#
# COMPACT_ATOMS: atom_id res chain seq x y z
N MET A 1 13.48 -40.07 3.56
CA MET A 1 12.98 -38.67 3.44
C MET A 1 11.50 -38.65 3.82
N THR A 2 11.16 -38.37 5.07
CA THR A 2 9.76 -38.20 5.50
C THR A 2 9.51 -36.72 5.76
N HIS A 3 8.82 -36.06 4.82
CA HIS A 3 8.29 -34.71 5.05
C HIS A 3 7.18 -34.81 6.12
N PRO A 4 7.22 -34.07 7.24
CA PRO A 4 6.11 -34.09 8.18
C PRO A 4 4.90 -33.44 7.51
N ARG A 5 3.94 -34.28 7.11
CA ARG A 5 2.62 -33.89 6.57
C ARG A 5 1.93 -32.83 7.45
N GLY A 6 2.21 -32.84 8.76
CA GLY A 6 1.66 -31.88 9.73
C GLY A 6 1.94 -30.40 9.42
N THR A 7 3.02 -30.06 8.70
CA THR A 7 3.26 -28.64 8.36
C THR A 7 2.27 -28.10 7.33
N ALA A 8 1.68 -28.95 6.48
CA ALA A 8 0.79 -28.55 5.39
C ALA A 8 -0.51 -27.89 5.88
N PHE A 9 -0.85 -28.09 7.15
CA PHE A 9 -2.08 -27.61 7.76
C PHE A 9 -1.90 -26.34 8.59
N LEU A 10 -0.67 -25.89 8.82
CA LEU A 10 -0.41 -24.76 9.74
C LEU A 10 -0.96 -23.43 9.22
N ALA A 11 -0.74 -23.11 7.95
CA ALA A 11 -1.22 -21.87 7.35
C ALA A 11 -2.76 -21.78 7.28
N PRO A 12 -3.50 -22.80 6.77
CA PRO A 12 -4.95 -22.75 6.77
C PRO A 12 -5.55 -22.75 8.19
N LEU A 13 -4.94 -23.46 9.15
CA LEU A 13 -5.37 -23.42 10.55
C LEU A 13 -5.17 -22.03 11.17
N ALA A 14 -4.00 -21.42 10.98
CA ALA A 14 -3.72 -20.07 11.48
C ALA A 14 -4.65 -19.02 10.84
N PHE A 15 -4.99 -19.18 9.56
CA PHE A 15 -5.98 -18.34 8.89
C PHE A 15 -7.38 -18.51 9.51
N ALA A 16 -7.82 -19.75 9.76
CA ALA A 16 -9.11 -20.01 10.40
C ALA A 16 -9.18 -19.41 11.81
N LEU A 17 -8.09 -19.46 12.58
CA LEU A 17 -8.01 -18.81 13.90
C LEU A 17 -8.11 -17.28 13.80
N LEU A 18 -7.47 -16.65 12.82
CA LEU A 18 -7.60 -15.21 12.57
C LEU A 18 -9.05 -14.81 12.25
N VAL A 19 -9.68 -15.55 11.34
CA VAL A 19 -11.06 -15.29 10.91
C VAL A 19 -12.05 -15.52 12.06
N LEU A 20 -11.84 -16.57 12.87
CA LEU A 20 -12.62 -16.80 14.09
C LEU A 20 -12.44 -15.65 15.08
N ALA A 21 -11.21 -15.18 15.30
CA ALA A 21 -10.96 -14.04 16.17
C ALA A 21 -11.74 -12.81 15.69
N LEU A 22 -11.65 -12.46 14.40
CA LEU A 22 -12.39 -11.32 13.81
C LEU A 22 -13.91 -11.45 13.95
N ALA A 23 -14.46 -12.65 13.78
CA ALA A 23 -15.90 -12.90 13.95
C ALA A 23 -16.33 -12.73 15.41
N LEU A 24 -15.54 -13.22 16.37
CA LEU A 24 -15.78 -13.01 17.81
C LEU A 24 -15.67 -11.53 18.23
N LEU A 25 -15.13 -10.66 17.39
CA LEU A 25 -15.05 -9.22 17.62
C LEU A 25 -16.20 -8.43 16.99
N ASP A 26 -17.14 -9.10 16.32
CA ASP A 26 -18.11 -8.48 15.40
C ASP A 26 -17.42 -7.59 14.34
N ALA A 27 -16.13 -7.86 14.04
CA ALA A 27 -15.40 -7.12 13.03
C ALA A 27 -15.79 -7.59 11.61
N ILE A 28 -16.18 -8.86 11.49
CA ILE A 28 -16.76 -9.47 10.29
C ILE A 28 -17.95 -10.34 10.70
N GLU A 29 -18.91 -10.53 9.80
CA GLU A 29 -20.06 -11.39 10.07
C GLU A 29 -19.65 -12.87 10.14
N SER A 30 -20.31 -13.66 10.99
CA SER A 30 -20.04 -15.10 11.15
C SER A 30 -20.19 -15.89 9.84
N GLY A 31 -21.11 -15.48 8.95
CA GLY A 31 -21.26 -16.08 7.62
C GLY A 31 -20.07 -15.80 6.70
N GLU A 32 -19.59 -14.55 6.68
CA GLU A 32 -18.38 -14.13 5.95
C GLU A 32 -17.16 -14.92 6.45
N ALA A 33 -17.03 -15.06 7.77
CA ALA A 33 -15.97 -15.82 8.42
C ALA A 33 -15.98 -17.30 8.04
N LEU A 34 -17.14 -17.96 8.11
CA LEU A 34 -17.29 -19.37 7.77
C LEU A 34 -16.96 -19.63 6.29
N ALA A 35 -17.50 -18.82 5.38
CA ALA A 35 -17.26 -18.95 3.95
C ALA A 35 -15.77 -18.76 3.59
N ALA A 36 -15.09 -17.79 4.19
CA ALA A 36 -13.65 -17.59 4.01
C ALA A 36 -12.83 -18.79 4.50
N ALA A 37 -13.14 -19.32 5.69
CA ALA A 37 -12.47 -20.48 6.26
C ALA A 37 -12.69 -21.74 5.40
N LEU A 38 -13.91 -21.97 4.89
CA LEU A 38 -14.24 -23.07 4.00
C LEU A 38 -13.54 -22.97 2.65
N ALA A 39 -13.50 -21.78 2.05
CA ALA A 39 -12.80 -21.55 0.78
C ALA A 39 -11.30 -21.90 0.89
N VAL A 40 -10.65 -21.46 1.97
CA VAL A 40 -9.26 -21.84 2.27
C VAL A 40 -9.14 -23.34 2.54
N GLY A 41 -10.05 -23.93 3.30
CA GLY A 41 -10.08 -25.38 3.56
C GLY A 41 -10.15 -26.21 2.28
N PHE A 42 -11.09 -25.89 1.38
CA PHE A 42 -11.26 -26.57 0.10
C PHE A 42 -10.01 -26.47 -0.79
N ALA A 43 -9.34 -25.32 -0.84
CA ALA A 43 -8.16 -25.17 -1.70
C ALA A 43 -6.86 -25.72 -1.08
N TYR A 44 -6.63 -25.51 0.22
CA TYR A 44 -5.32 -25.72 0.86
C TYR A 44 -5.16 -27.10 1.48
N LEU A 45 -6.23 -27.76 1.95
CA LEU A 45 -6.12 -29.12 2.48
C LEU A 45 -5.75 -30.10 1.35
N PRO A 46 -6.42 -30.10 0.19
CA PRO A 46 -6.09 -31.01 -0.90
C PRO A 46 -4.73 -30.75 -1.52
N SER A 47 -4.42 -29.47 -1.78
CA SER A 47 -3.15 -29.09 -2.39
C SER A 47 -1.96 -29.37 -1.46
N GLY A 48 -2.11 -29.15 -0.15
CA GLY A 48 -1.09 -29.45 0.86
C GLY A 48 -0.80 -30.94 1.02
N LEU A 49 -1.82 -31.81 0.91
CA LEU A 49 -1.67 -33.26 0.95
C LEU A 49 -0.88 -33.80 -0.26
N VAL A 50 -1.07 -33.17 -1.42
CA VAL A 50 -0.52 -33.62 -2.72
C VAL A 50 0.83 -32.99 -3.05
N ALA A 51 1.04 -31.74 -2.65
CA ALA A 51 2.28 -30.99 -2.87
C ALA A 51 2.97 -30.66 -1.54
N PRO A 52 3.54 -31.65 -0.83
CA PRO A 52 3.92 -31.48 0.57
C PRO A 52 5.11 -30.54 0.81
N GLY A 53 5.79 -29.99 -0.20
CA GLY A 53 6.90 -29.07 0.05
C GLY A 53 7.50 -28.33 -1.14
N GLY A 54 8.33 -27.32 -0.80
CA GLY A 54 9.12 -26.54 -1.76
C GLY A 54 8.64 -25.09 -1.84
N TRP A 55 9.21 -24.33 -2.78
CA TRP A 55 8.87 -22.92 -2.96
C TRP A 55 7.43 -22.73 -3.45
N ARG A 56 6.88 -23.67 -4.24
CA ARG A 56 5.49 -23.61 -4.75
C ARG A 56 4.48 -23.61 -3.62
N ARG A 57 4.67 -24.48 -2.64
CA ARG A 57 3.85 -24.53 -1.43
C ARG A 57 3.96 -23.25 -0.61
N GLN A 58 5.19 -22.75 -0.40
CA GLN A 58 5.40 -21.48 0.31
C GLN A 58 4.73 -20.30 -0.41
N ALA A 59 4.76 -20.28 -1.74
CA ALA A 59 4.07 -19.26 -2.53
C ALA A 59 2.53 -19.36 -2.38
N ALA A 60 1.97 -20.56 -2.36
CA ALA A 60 0.55 -20.77 -2.09
C ALA A 60 0.17 -20.30 -0.68
N GLU A 61 0.91 -20.71 0.35
CA GLU A 61 0.64 -20.29 1.73
C GLU A 61 0.80 -18.77 1.91
N ALA A 62 1.77 -18.16 1.24
CA ALA A 62 1.97 -16.71 1.27
C ALA A 62 0.80 -15.94 0.62
N ALA A 63 0.03 -16.55 -0.30
CA ALA A 63 -1.16 -15.93 -0.88
C ALA A 63 -2.29 -15.71 0.13
N LEU A 64 -2.23 -16.32 1.32
CA LEU A 64 -3.16 -16.04 2.43
C LEU A 64 -2.84 -14.75 3.18
N LEU A 65 -1.63 -14.20 3.04
CA LEU A 65 -1.22 -13.00 3.78
C LEU A 65 -1.92 -11.72 3.29
N PRO A 66 -2.04 -11.44 1.97
CA PRO A 66 -2.84 -10.31 1.49
C PRO A 66 -4.31 -10.42 1.91
N LEU A 67 -4.85 -11.64 1.93
CA LEU A 67 -6.22 -11.91 2.37
C LEU A 67 -6.41 -11.58 3.86
N ALA A 68 -5.49 -11.99 4.72
CA ALA A 68 -5.48 -11.60 6.13
C ALA A 68 -5.39 -10.09 6.31
N MET A 69 -4.54 -9.41 5.52
CA MET A 69 -4.40 -7.96 5.56
C MET A 69 -5.71 -7.24 5.20
N VAL A 70 -6.41 -7.69 4.16
CA VAL A 70 -7.72 -7.16 3.76
C VAL A 70 -8.77 -7.32 4.86
N LEU A 71 -8.88 -8.52 5.42
CA LEU A 71 -9.86 -8.82 6.47
C LEU A 71 -9.63 -8.00 7.74
N VAL A 72 -8.36 -7.75 8.08
CA VAL A 72 -7.98 -6.99 9.27
C VAL A 72 -8.07 -5.49 9.04
N LEU A 73 -7.68 -4.96 7.88
CA LEU A 73 -7.49 -3.52 7.69
C LEU A 73 -8.66 -2.80 7.00
N ILE A 74 -9.48 -3.46 6.18
CA ILE A 74 -10.56 -2.77 5.44
C ILE A 74 -11.82 -2.66 6.35
N PRO A 75 -12.24 -1.42 6.73
CA PRO A 75 -13.40 -1.24 7.59
C PRO A 75 -14.73 -1.45 6.85
N GLY A 76 -14.84 -0.96 5.61
CA GLY A 76 -16.05 -1.05 4.81
C GLY A 76 -16.42 -2.50 4.49
N ALA A 77 -17.62 -2.93 4.86
CA ALA A 77 -18.07 -4.31 4.66
C ALA A 77 -18.09 -4.70 3.17
N ASP A 78 -18.59 -3.83 2.31
CA ASP A 78 -18.72 -4.12 0.88
C ASP A 78 -17.35 -4.20 0.19
N GLU A 79 -16.47 -3.23 0.41
CA GLU A 79 -15.09 -3.24 -0.11
C GLU A 79 -14.33 -4.48 0.37
N ARG A 80 -14.44 -4.81 1.66
CA ARG A 80 -13.78 -5.98 2.24
C ARG A 80 -14.29 -7.26 1.60
N ARG A 81 -15.60 -7.41 1.36
CA ARG A 81 -16.17 -8.61 0.72
C ARG A 81 -15.75 -8.74 -0.74
N ILE A 82 -15.74 -7.65 -1.49
CA ILE A 82 -15.22 -7.61 -2.87
C ILE A 82 -13.77 -8.08 -2.90
N ALA A 83 -12.91 -7.47 -2.08
CA ALA A 83 -11.50 -7.83 -1.98
C ALA A 83 -11.29 -9.28 -1.55
N THR A 84 -12.03 -9.73 -0.54
CA THR A 84 -11.94 -11.09 0.04
C THR A 84 -12.34 -12.15 -0.97
N ALA A 85 -13.45 -11.96 -1.71
CA ALA A 85 -13.88 -12.88 -2.76
C ALA A 85 -12.80 -13.07 -3.83
N VAL A 86 -12.27 -11.96 -4.35
CA VAL A 86 -11.22 -11.97 -5.40
C VAL A 86 -9.94 -12.63 -4.89
N LEU A 87 -9.48 -12.28 -3.69
CA LEU A 87 -8.25 -12.83 -3.12
C LEU A 87 -8.37 -14.31 -2.75
N LEU A 88 -9.54 -14.78 -2.30
CA LEU A 88 -9.78 -16.21 -2.07
C LEU A 88 -9.74 -17.01 -3.37
N VAL A 89 -10.34 -16.50 -4.44
CA VAL A 89 -10.27 -17.12 -5.77
C VAL A 89 -8.82 -17.17 -6.27
N LEU A 90 -8.06 -16.08 -6.16
CA LEU A 90 -6.64 -16.06 -6.50
C LEU A 90 -5.83 -17.06 -5.67
N ALA A 91 -6.04 -17.09 -4.35
CA ALA A 91 -5.39 -18.03 -3.43
C ALA A 91 -5.70 -19.49 -3.82
N ALA A 92 -6.94 -19.80 -4.18
CA ALA A 92 -7.35 -21.12 -4.65
C ALA A 92 -6.68 -21.50 -5.98
N LEU A 93 -6.63 -20.58 -6.94
CA LEU A 93 -5.92 -20.79 -8.22
C LEU A 93 -4.42 -21.04 -7.99
N VAL A 94 -3.78 -20.28 -7.10
CA VAL A 94 -2.36 -20.45 -6.76
C VAL A 94 -2.12 -21.78 -6.06
N ALA A 95 -2.98 -22.19 -5.11
CA ALA A 95 -2.89 -23.47 -4.43
C ALA A 95 -3.00 -24.66 -5.40
N THR A 96 -3.98 -24.61 -6.32
CA THR A 96 -4.16 -25.64 -7.35
C THR A 96 -2.98 -25.67 -8.34
N ALA A 97 -2.45 -24.50 -8.72
CA ALA A 97 -1.26 -24.40 -9.56
C ALA A 97 0.02 -24.89 -8.85
N ALA A 98 0.15 -24.67 -7.54
CA ALA A 98 1.26 -25.20 -6.75
C ALA A 98 1.27 -26.74 -6.76
N ALA A 99 0.09 -27.36 -6.79
CA ALA A 99 -0.10 -28.80 -6.89
C ALA A 99 0.11 -29.38 -8.31
N ALA A 100 0.35 -28.54 -9.34
CA ALA A 100 0.56 -28.90 -10.76
C ALA A 100 1.32 -30.24 -11.01
N PRO A 101 2.47 -30.53 -10.35
CA PRO A 101 3.26 -31.73 -10.64
C PRO A 101 2.52 -33.06 -10.44
N ALA A 102 1.51 -33.09 -9.58
CA ALA A 102 0.78 -34.30 -9.21
C ALA A 102 -0.62 -34.40 -9.84
N HIS A 103 -0.96 -33.47 -10.75
CA HIS A 103 -2.27 -33.46 -11.43
C HIS A 103 -2.55 -34.71 -12.25
N ARG A 104 -1.52 -35.45 -12.70
CA ARG A 104 -1.72 -36.71 -13.44
C ARG A 104 -2.42 -37.80 -12.61
N GLN A 105 -2.24 -37.81 -11.29
CA GLN A 105 -2.83 -38.80 -10.40
C GLN A 105 -4.06 -38.27 -9.64
N HIS A 106 -4.10 -36.96 -9.35
CA HIS A 106 -5.12 -36.35 -8.48
C HIS A 106 -5.91 -35.21 -9.14
N GLY A 107 -5.82 -35.04 -10.46
CA GLY A 107 -6.35 -33.89 -11.18
C GLY A 107 -7.85 -33.63 -10.95
N ALA A 108 -8.70 -34.67 -11.01
CA ALA A 108 -10.14 -34.51 -10.83
C ALA A 108 -10.51 -34.01 -9.43
N TRP A 109 -9.80 -34.49 -8.41
CA TRP A 109 -10.00 -34.05 -7.03
C TRP A 109 -9.52 -32.62 -6.78
N LEU A 110 -8.38 -32.22 -7.37
CA LEU A 110 -7.88 -30.84 -7.26
C LEU A 110 -8.79 -29.84 -8.00
N VAL A 111 -9.40 -30.24 -9.12
CA VAL A 111 -10.37 -29.41 -9.84
C VAL A 111 -11.68 -29.27 -9.06
N ALA A 112 -12.17 -30.37 -8.47
CA ALA A 112 -13.32 -30.36 -7.56
C ALA A 112 -13.10 -29.42 -6.37
N ALA A 113 -11.92 -29.53 -5.74
CA ALA A 113 -11.48 -28.67 -4.65
C ALA A 113 -11.43 -27.19 -5.04
N LEU A 114 -10.89 -26.87 -6.23
CA LEU A 114 -10.89 -25.51 -6.76
C LEU A 114 -12.31 -24.98 -6.96
N ALA A 115 -13.20 -25.76 -7.58
CA ALA A 115 -14.58 -25.34 -7.83
C ALA A 115 -15.33 -25.08 -6.50
N GLY A 116 -15.17 -25.96 -5.51
CA GLY A 116 -15.72 -25.75 -4.17
C GLY A 116 -15.15 -24.52 -3.47
N ALA A 117 -13.84 -24.28 -3.58
CA ALA A 117 -13.21 -23.09 -3.01
C ALA A 117 -13.71 -21.79 -3.65
N VAL A 118 -13.83 -21.76 -4.98
CA VAL A 118 -14.34 -20.59 -5.72
C VAL A 118 -15.82 -20.34 -5.42
N TRP A 119 -16.61 -21.39 -5.28
CA TRP A 119 -18.00 -21.29 -4.87
C TRP A 119 -18.14 -20.75 -3.43
N SER A 120 -17.36 -21.26 -2.48
CA SER A 120 -17.34 -20.72 -1.12
C SER A 120 -16.86 -19.26 -1.08
N ALA A 121 -15.89 -18.90 -1.91
CA ALA A 121 -15.41 -17.52 -2.02
C ALA A 121 -16.47 -16.56 -2.60
N THR A 122 -17.29 -17.02 -3.54
CA THR A 122 -18.28 -16.16 -4.21
C THR A 122 -19.62 -16.11 -3.50
N THR A 123 -19.84 -17.01 -2.53
CA THR A 123 -21.04 -17.07 -1.67
C THR A 123 -20.89 -16.30 -0.36
N LEU A 124 -19.89 -15.43 -0.21
CA LEU A 124 -19.67 -14.52 0.96
C LEU A 124 -20.85 -13.55 1.25
N ALA A 125 -21.95 -13.66 0.51
CA ALA A 125 -23.00 -12.67 0.41
C ALA A 125 -24.22 -12.81 1.36
N PRO A 126 -24.60 -13.99 1.90
CA PRO A 126 -25.75 -14.02 2.80
C PRO A 126 -25.44 -14.55 4.21
N ALA A 127 -26.31 -14.19 5.16
CA ALA A 127 -26.26 -14.63 6.56
C ALA A 127 -26.08 -16.16 6.69
N ALA A 128 -25.45 -16.62 7.77
CA ALA A 128 -25.05 -18.02 7.97
C ALA A 128 -26.16 -19.07 7.66
N GLY A 129 -27.43 -18.75 7.91
CA GLY A 129 -28.57 -19.63 7.57
C GLY A 129 -28.79 -19.86 6.06
N ALA A 130 -28.42 -18.91 5.22
CA ALA A 130 -28.53 -19.03 3.77
C ALA A 130 -27.40 -19.86 3.13
N PHE A 131 -26.27 -20.03 3.81
CA PHE A 131 -25.18 -20.89 3.32
C PHE A 131 -25.62 -22.36 3.25
N LEU A 132 -26.32 -22.85 4.29
CA LEU A 132 -26.83 -24.22 4.33
C LEU A 132 -27.88 -24.50 3.23
N ALA A 133 -28.77 -23.54 2.96
CA ALA A 133 -29.73 -23.64 1.87
C ALA A 133 -29.07 -23.77 0.48
N ARG A 134 -27.81 -23.35 0.37
CA ARG A 134 -27.03 -23.34 -0.87
C ARG A 134 -26.16 -24.60 -1.07
N THR A 135 -26.09 -25.50 -0.08
CA THR A 135 -25.27 -26.73 -0.10
C THR A 135 -25.55 -27.67 -1.31
N PRO A 136 -26.79 -27.86 -1.78
CA PRO A 136 -27.05 -28.73 -2.94
C PRO A 136 -26.34 -28.28 -4.22
N GLY A 137 -26.25 -26.97 -4.47
CA GLY A 137 -25.54 -26.43 -5.63
C GLY A 137 -24.03 -26.56 -5.52
N LEU A 138 -23.46 -26.51 -4.30
CA LEU A 138 -22.04 -26.84 -4.10
C LEU A 138 -21.75 -28.28 -4.52
N LEU A 139 -22.60 -29.24 -4.13
CA LEU A 139 -22.45 -30.64 -4.55
C LEU A 139 -22.56 -30.79 -6.08
N ALA A 140 -23.50 -30.09 -6.71
CA ALA A 140 -23.65 -30.08 -8.16
C ALA A 140 -22.41 -29.50 -8.87
N VAL A 141 -21.90 -28.34 -8.42
CA VAL A 141 -20.68 -27.71 -8.95
C VAL A 141 -19.48 -28.66 -8.83
N VAL A 142 -19.30 -29.27 -7.67
CA VAL A 142 -18.20 -30.23 -7.42
C VAL A 142 -18.32 -31.46 -8.33
N ALA A 143 -19.52 -32.01 -8.50
CA ALA A 143 -19.76 -33.15 -9.38
C ALA A 143 -19.45 -32.81 -10.85
N LEU A 144 -19.96 -31.67 -11.34
CA LEU A 144 -19.72 -31.19 -12.70
C LEU A 144 -18.24 -30.89 -12.95
N ALA A 145 -17.56 -30.25 -12.00
CA ALA A 145 -16.13 -29.97 -12.08
C ALA A 145 -15.30 -31.26 -12.11
N THR A 146 -15.68 -32.26 -11.31
CA THR A 146 -15.05 -33.60 -11.31
C THR A 146 -15.22 -34.28 -12.66
N ALA A 147 -16.44 -34.26 -13.22
CA ALA A 147 -16.74 -34.82 -14.53
C ALA A 147 -15.94 -34.11 -15.63
N ALA A 148 -15.92 -32.78 -15.62
CA ALA A 148 -15.16 -31.98 -16.57
C ALA A 148 -13.66 -32.26 -16.50
N ALA A 149 -13.08 -32.39 -15.31
CA ALA A 149 -11.67 -32.72 -15.15
C ALA A 149 -11.30 -34.10 -15.72
N ARG A 150 -12.19 -35.09 -15.59
CA ARG A 150 -12.03 -36.42 -16.22
C ARG A 150 -12.15 -36.35 -17.74
N LEU A 151 -13.01 -35.48 -18.25
CA LEU A 151 -13.31 -35.34 -19.69
C LEU A 151 -12.33 -34.44 -20.46
N LEU A 152 -11.75 -33.43 -19.82
CA LEU A 152 -10.93 -32.38 -20.44
C LEU A 152 -9.47 -32.41 -19.99
N GLY A 153 -9.14 -33.18 -18.96
CA GLY A 153 -7.85 -33.16 -18.30
C GLY A 153 -7.71 -32.03 -17.26
N PRO A 154 -6.63 -32.03 -16.48
CA PRO A 154 -6.48 -31.19 -15.29
C PRO A 154 -6.39 -29.69 -15.56
N GLY A 155 -5.69 -29.27 -16.62
CA GLY A 155 -5.52 -27.85 -16.95
C GLY A 155 -6.82 -27.17 -17.38
N PRO A 156 -7.44 -27.61 -18.50
CA PRO A 156 -8.73 -27.08 -18.95
C PRO A 156 -9.85 -27.36 -17.94
N GLY A 157 -9.81 -28.51 -17.25
CA GLY A 157 -10.72 -28.82 -16.17
C GLY A 157 -10.65 -27.82 -15.02
N ALA A 158 -9.46 -27.35 -14.63
CA ALA A 158 -9.31 -26.33 -13.58
C ALA A 158 -9.89 -24.97 -14.00
N LEU A 159 -9.69 -24.54 -15.25
CA LEU A 159 -10.31 -23.32 -15.78
C LEU A 159 -11.84 -23.43 -15.79
N PHE A 160 -12.36 -24.57 -16.23
CA PHE A 160 -13.80 -24.84 -16.24
C PHE A 160 -14.39 -24.91 -14.82
N GLY A 161 -13.70 -25.58 -13.90
CA GLY A 161 -14.08 -25.64 -12.49
C GLY A 161 -14.11 -24.27 -11.81
N ALA A 162 -13.16 -23.38 -12.14
CA ALA A 162 -13.18 -22.01 -11.67
C ALA A 162 -14.40 -21.23 -12.22
N VAL A 163 -14.73 -21.38 -13.50
CA VAL A 163 -15.93 -20.76 -14.09
C VAL A 163 -17.21 -21.29 -13.43
N LEU A 164 -17.35 -22.61 -13.29
CA LEU A 164 -18.49 -23.24 -12.61
C LEU A 164 -18.65 -22.75 -11.17
N GLY A 165 -17.54 -22.58 -10.45
CA GLY A 165 -17.55 -22.10 -9.08
C GLY A 165 -18.09 -20.69 -8.91
N VAL A 166 -18.02 -19.84 -9.93
CA VAL A 166 -18.57 -18.47 -9.88
C VAL A 166 -20.00 -18.38 -10.42
N LEU A 167 -20.48 -19.41 -11.15
CA LEU A 167 -21.81 -19.36 -11.73
C LEU A 167 -22.89 -19.48 -10.64
N PRO A 168 -23.95 -18.67 -10.71
CA PRO A 168 -25.13 -18.79 -9.85
C PRO A 168 -25.91 -20.06 -10.20
N VAL A 169 -25.59 -21.18 -9.55
CA VAL A 169 -26.23 -22.48 -9.87
C VAL A 169 -27.67 -22.55 -9.33
N HIS A 170 -28.06 -21.68 -8.41
CA HIS A 170 -29.35 -21.78 -7.71
C HIS A 170 -30.53 -21.18 -8.48
N GLY A 171 -30.29 -20.32 -9.47
CA GLY A 171 -31.32 -19.69 -10.30
C GLY A 171 -31.41 -20.19 -11.75
N LEU A 172 -30.47 -21.02 -12.21
CA LEU A 172 -30.43 -21.48 -13.61
C LEU A 172 -31.26 -22.76 -13.82
N PRO A 173 -32.14 -22.82 -14.84
CA PRO A 173 -32.84 -24.05 -15.20
C PRO A 173 -31.82 -25.18 -15.47
N PRO A 174 -32.05 -26.42 -14.99
CA PRO A 174 -31.11 -27.54 -15.14
C PRO A 174 -30.66 -27.78 -16.58
N LEU A 175 -31.56 -27.54 -17.54
CA LEU A 175 -31.30 -27.63 -18.97
C LEU A 175 -30.30 -26.58 -19.47
N VAL A 176 -30.41 -25.33 -18.99
CA VAL A 176 -29.52 -24.22 -19.37
C VAL A 176 -28.12 -24.47 -18.84
N LEU A 177 -28.02 -24.95 -17.59
CA LEU A 177 -26.75 -25.35 -16.99
C LEU A 177 -26.12 -26.51 -17.76
N ALA A 178 -26.91 -27.53 -18.12
CA ALA A 178 -26.42 -28.67 -18.91
C ALA A 178 -25.93 -28.26 -20.31
N LEU A 179 -26.65 -27.36 -20.99
CA LEU A 179 -26.25 -26.83 -22.30
C LEU A 179 -25.01 -25.93 -22.21
N ALA A 180 -24.89 -25.09 -21.18
CA ALA A 180 -23.69 -24.27 -20.95
C ALA A 180 -22.46 -25.15 -20.65
N VAL A 181 -22.65 -26.22 -19.87
CA VAL A 181 -21.62 -27.22 -19.60
C VAL A 181 -21.22 -27.94 -20.88
N ALA A 182 -22.18 -28.39 -21.69
CA ALA A 182 -21.92 -29.06 -22.96
C ALA A 182 -21.18 -28.14 -23.96
N ALA A 183 -21.59 -26.87 -24.07
CA ALA A 183 -20.94 -25.88 -24.92
C ALA A 183 -19.50 -25.57 -24.46
N GLY A 184 -19.27 -25.41 -23.15
CA GLY A 184 -17.93 -25.19 -22.59
C GLY A 184 -17.00 -26.40 -22.81
N VAL A 185 -17.52 -27.61 -22.61
CA VAL A 185 -16.78 -28.87 -22.89
C VAL A 185 -16.47 -28.99 -24.38
N ALA A 186 -17.41 -28.68 -25.27
CA ALA A 186 -17.20 -28.70 -26.71
C ALA A 186 -16.14 -27.66 -27.16
N ALA A 187 -16.18 -26.44 -26.61
CA ALA A 187 -15.21 -25.39 -26.91
C ALA A 187 -13.78 -25.74 -26.48
N LEU A 188 -13.62 -26.43 -25.34
CA LEU A 188 -12.33 -26.86 -24.80
C LEU A 188 -11.79 -28.15 -25.45
N ARG A 189 -12.64 -28.93 -26.13
CA ARG A 189 -12.25 -30.16 -26.86
C ARG A 189 -11.81 -29.94 -28.31
N LEU A 190 -11.95 -28.73 -28.84
CA LEU A 190 -11.43 -28.41 -30.18
C LEU A 190 -9.89 -28.61 -30.19
N PRO A 191 -9.34 -29.48 -31.06
CA PRO A 191 -7.93 -29.87 -30.98
C PRO A 191 -7.00 -28.65 -31.17
N PRO A 192 -6.05 -28.39 -30.24
CA PRO A 192 -5.09 -27.33 -30.42
C PRO A 192 -4.13 -27.71 -31.56
N ARG A 193 -4.17 -26.97 -32.68
CA ARG A 193 -3.31 -27.21 -33.86
C ARG A 193 -1.80 -27.16 -33.58
N ARG A 194 -1.34 -26.64 -32.43
CA ARG A 194 0.08 -26.56 -32.02
C ARG A 194 0.29 -26.73 -30.51
N GLY A 195 0.29 -27.98 -30.04
CA GLY A 195 0.76 -28.38 -28.71
C GLY A 195 -0.13 -27.94 -27.53
N PRO A 196 -0.24 -28.76 -26.46
CA PRO A 196 -1.20 -28.56 -25.37
C PRO A 196 -0.96 -27.27 -24.55
N LEU A 197 0.31 -26.91 -24.28
CA LEU A 197 0.66 -25.80 -23.37
C LEU A 197 0.31 -24.40 -23.91
N ARG A 198 0.25 -24.21 -25.24
CA ARG A 198 -0.07 -22.89 -25.84
C ARG A 198 -1.56 -22.61 -25.85
N GLY A 199 -2.39 -23.66 -26.00
CA GLY A 199 -3.84 -23.55 -25.95
C GLY A 199 -4.33 -23.13 -24.56
N GLU A 200 -3.87 -23.83 -23.51
CA GLU A 200 -4.26 -23.55 -22.12
C GLU A 200 -3.94 -22.13 -21.67
N ALA A 201 -2.77 -21.60 -22.04
CA ALA A 201 -2.36 -20.25 -21.68
C ALA A 201 -3.21 -19.15 -22.34
N GLY A 202 -3.68 -19.39 -23.57
CA GLY A 202 -4.60 -18.47 -24.26
C GLY A 202 -5.97 -18.44 -23.59
N TRP A 203 -6.53 -19.62 -23.28
CA TRP A 203 -7.80 -19.73 -22.56
C TRP A 203 -7.75 -19.06 -21.18
N ALA A 204 -6.69 -19.30 -20.41
CA ALA A 204 -6.49 -18.70 -19.09
C ALA A 204 -6.45 -17.16 -19.14
N ALA A 205 -5.92 -16.57 -20.22
CA ALA A 205 -5.88 -15.12 -20.40
C ALA A 205 -7.27 -14.47 -20.58
N VAL A 206 -8.30 -15.26 -20.91
CA VAL A 206 -9.69 -14.78 -21.10
C VAL A 206 -10.58 -15.22 -19.94
N THR A 207 -10.48 -16.49 -19.51
CA THR A 207 -11.38 -17.04 -18.49
C THR A 207 -11.09 -16.49 -17.09
N ILE A 208 -9.82 -16.31 -16.74
CA ILE A 208 -9.46 -15.86 -15.38
C ILE A 208 -9.87 -14.41 -15.12
N PRO A 209 -9.68 -13.44 -16.04
CA PRO A 209 -10.26 -12.10 -15.89
C PRO A 209 -11.75 -12.11 -15.60
N ALA A 210 -12.50 -12.94 -16.34
CA ALA A 210 -13.94 -13.08 -16.14
C ALA A 210 -14.27 -13.64 -14.75
N VAL A 211 -13.58 -14.70 -14.34
CA VAL A 211 -13.73 -15.31 -13.01
C VAL A 211 -13.43 -14.30 -11.90
N LEU A 212 -12.36 -13.51 -12.03
CA LEU A 212 -12.00 -12.48 -11.04
C LEU A 212 -13.00 -11.32 -11.02
N PHE A 213 -13.45 -10.88 -12.19
CA PHE A 213 -14.48 -9.84 -12.30
C PHE A 213 -15.80 -10.31 -11.67
N LEU A 214 -16.27 -11.50 -12.01
CA LEU A 214 -17.49 -12.07 -11.45
C LEU A 214 -17.36 -12.32 -9.94
N ALA A 215 -16.18 -12.71 -9.45
CA ALA A 215 -15.92 -12.80 -8.01
C ALA A 215 -15.97 -11.43 -7.31
N ALA A 216 -15.57 -10.35 -7.98
CA ALA A 216 -15.72 -8.99 -7.44
C ALA A 216 -17.19 -8.55 -7.38
N VAL A 217 -18.05 -9.08 -8.26
CA VAL A 217 -19.48 -8.76 -8.33
C VAL A 217 -20.33 -9.66 -7.41
N SER A 218 -19.90 -10.90 -7.18
CA SER A 218 -20.66 -11.91 -6.44
C SER A 218 -21.11 -11.53 -5.02
N PRO A 219 -20.44 -10.62 -4.26
CA PRO A 219 -20.97 -10.15 -2.99
C PRO A 219 -22.37 -9.54 -3.08
N TRP A 220 -22.85 -9.16 -4.26
CA TRP A 220 -24.19 -8.59 -4.47
C TRP A 220 -25.22 -9.60 -4.98
N GLY A 221 -24.85 -10.89 -5.09
CA GLY A 221 -25.77 -11.96 -5.48
C GLY A 221 -26.02 -12.07 -6.98
N GLU A 222 -27.00 -12.88 -7.35
CA GLU A 222 -27.25 -13.27 -8.75
C GLU A 222 -27.87 -12.12 -9.57
N GLU A 223 -28.68 -11.27 -8.93
CA GLU A 223 -29.28 -10.06 -9.54
C GLU A 223 -28.20 -9.12 -10.11
N ALA A 224 -27.05 -9.04 -9.44
CA ALA A 224 -25.91 -8.25 -9.90
C ALA A 224 -25.47 -8.58 -11.33
N LEU A 225 -25.64 -9.83 -11.78
CA LEU A 225 -25.26 -10.28 -13.12
C LEU A 225 -26.17 -9.71 -14.21
N ALA A 226 -27.45 -9.46 -13.89
CA ALA A 226 -28.39 -8.85 -14.83
C ALA A 226 -27.95 -7.44 -15.25
N HIS A 227 -27.17 -6.77 -14.42
CA HIS A 227 -26.69 -5.41 -14.63
C HIS A 227 -25.33 -5.33 -15.36
N LEU A 228 -24.74 -6.45 -15.80
CA LEU A 228 -23.38 -6.54 -16.39
C LEU A 228 -23.35 -6.58 -17.93
N THR A 229 -24.24 -5.88 -18.63
CA THR A 229 -24.41 -6.00 -20.09
C THR A 229 -23.16 -5.64 -20.91
N VAL A 230 -22.43 -4.60 -20.52
CA VAL A 230 -21.27 -4.09 -21.27
C VAL A 230 -19.99 -4.94 -21.05
N PRO A 231 -19.59 -5.31 -19.81
CA PRO A 231 -18.43 -6.18 -19.58
C PRO A 231 -18.54 -7.56 -20.23
N VAL A 232 -19.76 -8.11 -20.32
CA VAL A 232 -20.00 -9.42 -20.95
C VAL A 232 -19.82 -9.35 -22.48
N GLY A 233 -20.29 -8.27 -23.12
CA GLY A 233 -20.05 -8.04 -24.55
C GLY A 233 -18.57 -7.92 -24.89
N LEU A 234 -17.77 -7.29 -24.03
CA LEU A 234 -16.31 -7.22 -24.16
C LEU A 234 -15.63 -8.58 -24.04
N LEU A 235 -16.13 -9.44 -23.14
CA LEU A 235 -15.64 -10.79 -22.97
C LEU A 235 -15.96 -11.67 -24.19
N VAL A 236 -17.13 -11.48 -24.82
CA VAL A 236 -17.51 -12.14 -26.08
C VAL A 236 -16.57 -11.70 -27.21
N VAL A 237 -16.25 -10.41 -27.31
CA VAL A 237 -15.24 -9.92 -28.25
C VAL A 237 -13.86 -10.51 -27.96
N ALA A 238 -13.47 -10.64 -26.69
CA ALA A 238 -12.22 -11.29 -26.30
C ALA A 238 -12.19 -12.78 -26.69
N LEU A 239 -13.31 -13.50 -26.54
CA LEU A 239 -13.47 -14.89 -27.00
C LEU A 239 -13.41 -15.00 -28.54
N ALA A 240 -13.99 -14.03 -29.26
CA ALA A 240 -13.91 -13.96 -30.72
C ALA A 240 -12.47 -13.67 -31.20
N LEU A 241 -11.75 -12.77 -30.51
CA LEU A 241 -10.33 -12.53 -30.74
C LEU A 241 -9.49 -13.78 -30.44
N LEU A 242 -9.82 -14.53 -29.39
CA LEU A 242 -9.18 -15.82 -29.07
C LEU A 242 -9.35 -16.86 -30.18
N ALA A 243 -10.54 -16.91 -30.79
CA ALA A 243 -10.84 -17.78 -31.93
C ALA A 243 -10.01 -17.39 -33.17
N GLY A 244 -9.77 -16.09 -33.39
CA GLY A 244 -8.90 -15.56 -34.45
C GLY A 244 -7.39 -15.65 -34.15
N SER A 245 -6.99 -15.66 -32.87
CA SER A 245 -5.60 -15.52 -32.43
C SER A 245 -4.82 -16.84 -32.32
N ARG A 246 -5.32 -17.95 -32.87
CA ARG A 246 -4.71 -19.30 -32.77
C ARG A 246 -3.27 -19.40 -33.31
N ARG A 247 -2.73 -18.33 -33.93
CA ARG A 247 -1.35 -18.20 -34.43
C ARG A 247 -0.43 -17.35 -33.54
N LEU A 248 -0.97 -16.63 -32.56
CA LEU A 248 -0.23 -15.66 -31.75
C LEU A 248 0.35 -16.27 -30.47
N PRO A 249 1.48 -15.76 -29.94
CA PRO A 249 1.98 -16.17 -28.62
C PRO A 249 1.00 -15.74 -27.51
N PRO A 250 0.89 -16.48 -26.39
CA PRO A 250 -0.08 -16.16 -25.33
C PRO A 250 0.05 -14.76 -24.74
N ALA A 251 1.27 -14.20 -24.69
CA ALA A 251 1.49 -12.80 -24.33
C ALA A 251 0.78 -11.81 -25.26
N ALA A 252 0.82 -12.06 -26.59
CA ALA A 252 0.14 -11.21 -27.57
C ALA A 252 -1.38 -11.37 -27.48
N VAL A 253 -1.87 -12.58 -27.17
CA VAL A 253 -3.29 -12.80 -26.89
C VAL A 253 -3.74 -11.96 -25.69
N GLY A 254 -3.02 -12.03 -24.57
CA GLY A 254 -3.33 -11.23 -23.38
C GLY A 254 -3.28 -9.71 -23.66
N ALA A 255 -2.30 -9.26 -24.44
CA ALA A 255 -2.19 -7.86 -24.85
C ALA A 255 -3.36 -7.40 -25.73
N LEU A 256 -3.81 -8.24 -26.68
CA LEU A 256 -4.96 -7.94 -27.53
C LEU A 256 -6.27 -7.92 -26.75
N VAL A 257 -6.43 -8.82 -25.78
CA VAL A 257 -7.61 -8.82 -24.88
C VAL A 257 -7.65 -7.53 -24.06
N LEU A 258 -6.52 -7.13 -23.45
CA LEU A 258 -6.46 -5.86 -22.73
C LEU A 258 -6.71 -4.67 -23.67
N ALA A 259 -6.10 -4.64 -24.87
CA ALA A 259 -6.31 -3.56 -25.83
C ALA A 259 -7.76 -3.47 -26.30
N GLY A 260 -8.39 -4.60 -26.61
CA GLY A 260 -9.80 -4.65 -27.01
C GLY A 260 -10.72 -4.16 -25.90
N THR A 261 -10.51 -4.59 -24.65
CA THR A 261 -11.29 -4.10 -23.50
C THR A 261 -11.02 -2.62 -23.21
N LEU A 262 -9.79 -2.11 -23.38
CA LEU A 262 -9.48 -0.69 -23.21
C LEU A 262 -10.18 0.18 -24.25
N LEU A 263 -10.27 -0.27 -25.50
CA LEU A 263 -10.89 0.47 -26.60
C LEU A 263 -12.41 0.48 -26.53
N LEU A 264 -12.99 -0.66 -26.18
CA LEU A 264 -14.45 -0.86 -26.25
C LEU A 264 -15.17 -0.57 -24.93
N ALA A 265 -14.48 -0.59 -23.78
CA ALA A 265 -15.10 -0.27 -22.50
C ALA A 265 -15.49 1.21 -22.39
N PRO A 266 -16.62 1.53 -21.73
CA PRO A 266 -16.96 2.90 -21.40
C PRO A 266 -15.90 3.50 -20.46
N PRO A 267 -15.79 4.84 -20.40
CA PRO A 267 -14.92 5.46 -19.42
C PRO A 267 -15.38 5.08 -18.01
N PRO A 268 -14.42 4.80 -17.10
CA PRO A 268 -14.71 4.40 -15.72
C PRO A 268 -15.57 5.45 -15.02
N PRO A 269 -16.67 5.10 -14.33
CA PRO A 269 -17.53 6.09 -13.69
C PRO A 269 -16.79 6.82 -12.56
N PRO A 270 -17.15 8.08 -12.25
CA PRO A 270 -16.60 8.76 -11.09
C PRO A 270 -17.10 8.09 -9.79
N THR A 271 -16.20 7.95 -8.83
CA THR A 271 -16.45 7.29 -7.54
C THR A 271 -16.18 8.27 -6.41
N ASP A 272 -16.93 8.17 -5.31
CA ASP A 272 -16.76 9.00 -4.10
C ASP A 272 -16.95 10.51 -4.32
N VAL A 273 -17.95 10.88 -5.11
CA VAL A 273 -18.27 12.29 -5.40
C VAL A 273 -19.25 12.81 -4.35
N PRO A 274 -18.97 13.94 -3.66
CA PRO A 274 -19.93 14.55 -2.75
C PRO A 274 -21.20 14.92 -3.52
N THR A 275 -22.35 14.56 -2.96
CA THR A 275 -23.66 14.83 -3.57
C THR A 275 -24.31 16.05 -2.95
N VAL A 276 -25.09 16.77 -3.76
CA VAL A 276 -25.91 17.90 -3.34
C VAL A 276 -27.36 17.59 -3.67
N LEU A 277 -28.24 17.79 -2.70
CA LEU A 277 -29.68 17.67 -2.87
C LEU A 277 -30.26 18.99 -3.38
N LEU A 278 -31.07 18.92 -4.43
CA LEU A 278 -31.94 20.01 -4.88
C LEU A 278 -33.38 19.70 -4.55
N ASP A 279 -34.01 20.64 -3.87
CA ASP A 279 -35.42 20.63 -3.47
C ASP A 279 -36.02 22.04 -3.69
N PRO A 280 -37.33 22.25 -3.42
CA PRO A 280 -37.94 23.56 -3.58
C PRO A 280 -37.32 24.67 -2.71
N SER A 281 -36.74 24.34 -1.56
CA SER A 281 -36.07 25.28 -0.65
C SER A 281 -34.65 25.66 -1.12
N ARG A 282 -34.01 24.77 -1.88
CA ARG A 282 -32.71 24.98 -2.52
C ARG A 282 -32.76 24.62 -4.02
N PRO A 283 -33.41 25.45 -4.85
CA PRO A 283 -33.68 25.12 -6.25
C PRO A 283 -32.44 25.25 -7.16
N ALA A 284 -31.36 25.87 -6.67
CA ALA A 284 -30.11 25.99 -7.41
C ALA A 284 -28.90 25.87 -6.48
N THR A 285 -27.81 25.33 -7.02
CA THR A 285 -26.52 25.28 -6.32
C THR A 285 -25.37 25.45 -7.31
N PRO A 286 -24.33 26.22 -6.97
CA PRO A 286 -23.07 26.15 -7.72
C PRO A 286 -22.44 24.78 -7.51
N LEU A 287 -21.85 24.23 -8.57
CA LEU A 287 -21.05 23.02 -8.52
C LEU A 287 -19.55 23.39 -8.52
N PRO A 288 -18.65 22.44 -8.17
CA PRO A 288 -17.21 22.69 -8.16
C PRO A 288 -16.70 23.22 -9.51
N PRO A 289 -15.70 24.13 -9.51
CA PRO A 289 -15.11 24.66 -10.73
C PRO A 289 -14.52 23.55 -11.60
N SER A 290 -14.73 23.64 -12.91
CA SER A 290 -14.20 22.70 -13.89
C SER A 290 -12.68 22.74 -13.96
N ALA A 291 -12.01 21.59 -13.94
CA ALA A 291 -10.57 21.48 -14.14
C ALA A 291 -10.17 21.36 -15.63
N GLY A 292 -11.14 21.37 -16.56
CA GLY A 292 -10.89 21.24 -17.99
C GLY A 292 -12.08 20.64 -18.77
N PRO A 293 -11.89 20.25 -20.03
CA PRO A 293 -12.98 19.94 -20.97
C PRO A 293 -13.77 18.66 -20.67
N GLY A 294 -13.57 18.01 -19.53
CA GLY A 294 -14.35 16.83 -19.12
C GLY A 294 -14.87 17.00 -17.70
N TYR A 295 -16.18 17.22 -17.58
CA TYR A 295 -16.89 17.43 -16.33
C TYR A 295 -18.00 16.39 -16.20
N THR A 296 -18.06 15.66 -15.10
CA THR A 296 -18.99 14.52 -14.98
C THR A 296 -19.98 14.72 -13.85
N LEU A 297 -21.25 14.45 -14.13
CA LEU A 297 -22.33 14.47 -13.15
C LEU A 297 -22.87 13.06 -12.94
N LEU A 298 -23.10 12.74 -11.67
CA LEU A 298 -23.89 11.60 -11.23
C LEU A 298 -25.23 12.15 -10.79
N VAL A 299 -26.29 11.82 -11.52
CA VAL A 299 -27.63 12.37 -11.28
C VAL A 299 -28.57 11.24 -10.92
N THR A 300 -29.30 11.43 -9.83
CA THR A 300 -30.34 10.53 -9.35
C THR A 300 -31.57 11.37 -9.01
N VAL A 301 -32.76 10.83 -9.25
CA VAL A 301 -34.02 11.46 -8.80
C VAL A 301 -34.78 10.54 -7.87
N ALA A 302 -35.43 11.11 -6.85
CA ALA A 302 -36.27 10.37 -5.92
C ALA A 302 -37.71 10.88 -5.95
N ASN A 303 -38.66 9.98 -5.68
CA ASN A 303 -40.12 10.22 -5.77
C ASN A 303 -40.60 10.62 -7.18
N ALA A 304 -39.84 10.25 -8.20
CA ALA A 304 -40.02 10.54 -9.60
C ALA A 304 -40.69 9.40 -10.40
N ALA A 305 -41.13 8.31 -9.76
CA ALA A 305 -41.74 7.16 -10.45
C ALA A 305 -42.85 7.55 -11.44
N GLN A 306 -43.68 8.55 -11.12
CA GLN A 306 -44.77 9.01 -11.98
C GLN A 306 -44.33 9.97 -13.11
N LEU A 307 -43.06 10.39 -13.16
CA LEU A 307 -42.57 11.27 -14.22
C LEU A 307 -42.55 10.52 -15.56
N PRO A 308 -43.14 11.09 -16.63
CA PRO A 308 -43.03 10.54 -17.98
C PRO A 308 -41.59 10.50 -18.49
N GLN A 309 -41.33 9.60 -19.43
CA GLN A 309 -40.11 9.55 -20.22
C GLN A 309 -39.75 10.92 -20.82
N GLY A 310 -38.51 11.36 -20.66
CA GLY A 310 -38.01 12.62 -21.22
C GLY A 310 -38.34 13.88 -20.40
N THR A 311 -39.01 13.77 -19.25
CA THR A 311 -39.36 14.92 -18.41
C THR A 311 -38.10 15.64 -17.90
N PRO A 312 -37.96 16.97 -18.10
CA PRO A 312 -36.80 17.72 -17.62
C PRO A 312 -36.82 17.81 -16.09
N VAL A 313 -35.76 17.30 -15.46
CA VAL A 313 -35.62 17.28 -13.99
C VAL A 313 -34.68 18.37 -13.49
N ALA A 314 -33.64 18.70 -14.25
CA ALA A 314 -32.68 19.72 -13.90
C ALA A 314 -32.00 20.30 -15.15
N GLU A 315 -31.38 21.45 -15.00
CA GLU A 315 -30.59 22.12 -16.03
C GLU A 315 -29.23 22.53 -15.45
N VAL A 316 -28.16 22.22 -16.19
CA VAL A 316 -26.80 22.65 -15.87
C VAL A 316 -26.49 23.88 -16.71
N VAL A 317 -26.17 25.00 -16.07
CA VAL A 317 -25.91 26.29 -16.71
C VAL A 317 -24.45 26.68 -16.47
N SER A 318 -23.68 26.92 -17.54
CA SER A 318 -22.30 27.42 -17.46
C SER A 318 -22.06 28.43 -18.58
N GLY A 319 -22.03 29.72 -18.25
CA GLY A 319 -21.99 30.79 -19.25
C GLY A 319 -23.17 30.68 -20.22
N ALA A 320 -22.89 30.54 -21.52
CA ALA A 320 -23.89 30.37 -22.57
C ALA A 320 -24.36 28.90 -22.76
N GLN A 321 -23.65 27.92 -22.19
CA GLN A 321 -23.97 26.51 -22.34
C GLN A 321 -25.06 26.10 -21.36
N ARG A 322 -26.11 25.44 -21.88
CA ARG A 322 -27.23 24.91 -21.09
C ARG A 322 -27.44 23.44 -21.44
N VAL A 323 -27.42 22.57 -20.45
CA VAL A 323 -27.65 21.13 -20.64
C VAL A 323 -28.80 20.66 -19.76
N THR A 324 -29.87 20.21 -20.39
CA THR A 324 -31.07 19.69 -19.71
C THR A 324 -30.89 18.21 -19.38
N ILE A 325 -31.14 17.85 -18.12
CA ILE A 325 -31.17 16.48 -17.62
C ILE A 325 -32.62 16.01 -17.58
N ARG A 326 -32.92 14.86 -18.18
CA ARG A 326 -34.26 14.30 -18.32
C ARG A 326 -34.41 12.92 -17.68
N ALA A 327 -35.59 12.66 -17.13
CA ALA A 327 -36.01 11.36 -16.62
C ALA A 327 -36.06 10.32 -17.75
N GLY A 328 -35.50 9.15 -17.49
CA GLY A 328 -35.32 8.04 -18.43
C GLY A 328 -34.37 8.28 -19.60
N VAL A 329 -33.58 9.37 -19.58
CA VAL A 329 -32.54 9.62 -20.60
C VAL A 329 -31.19 9.82 -19.92
N GLU A 330 -31.05 10.87 -19.11
CA GLU A 330 -29.83 11.19 -18.38
C GLU A 330 -29.89 10.75 -16.91
N THR A 331 -31.08 10.52 -16.35
CA THR A 331 -31.30 10.02 -14.98
C THR A 331 -32.57 9.18 -14.91
N ALA A 332 -32.80 8.46 -13.81
CA ALA A 332 -34.07 7.78 -13.52
C ALA A 332 -34.38 7.80 -12.02
N GLU A 333 -35.58 7.34 -11.66
CA GLU A 333 -35.97 7.05 -10.28
C GLU A 333 -34.92 6.18 -9.59
N TRP A 334 -34.41 6.60 -8.43
CA TRP A 334 -33.32 5.92 -7.74
C TRP A 334 -33.65 4.46 -7.43
N ALA A 335 -34.89 4.20 -7.02
CA ALA A 335 -35.41 2.87 -6.69
C ALA A 335 -36.17 2.24 -7.87
N HIS A 336 -35.71 2.47 -9.11
CA HIS A 336 -36.35 2.04 -10.36
C HIS A 336 -36.82 0.58 -10.32
N GLU A 337 -35.97 -0.30 -9.79
CA GLU A 337 -36.18 -1.75 -9.80
C GLU A 337 -36.81 -2.31 -8.52
N ARG A 338 -37.15 -1.46 -7.54
CA ARG A 338 -37.80 -1.92 -6.31
C ARG A 338 -39.17 -2.51 -6.66
N SER A 339 -39.46 -3.73 -6.20
CA SER A 339 -40.58 -4.53 -6.71
C SER A 339 -41.96 -3.88 -6.57
N ASP A 340 -42.17 -3.04 -5.55
CA ASP A 340 -43.37 -2.24 -5.30
C ASP A 340 -43.46 -0.98 -6.21
N LEU A 341 -42.32 -0.45 -6.66
CA LEU A 341 -42.22 0.75 -7.49
C LEU A 341 -42.09 0.44 -8.98
N ALA A 342 -41.44 -0.66 -9.37
CA ALA A 342 -41.11 -0.97 -10.77
C ALA A 342 -42.33 -0.96 -11.69
N ARG A 343 -43.51 -1.37 -11.18
CA ARG A 343 -44.79 -1.34 -11.92
C ARG A 343 -45.38 0.06 -12.11
N ARG A 344 -44.91 1.04 -11.33
CA ARG A 344 -45.38 2.42 -11.28
C ARG A 344 -44.43 3.39 -12.00
N VAL A 345 -43.19 2.98 -12.30
CA VAL A 345 -42.22 3.84 -12.99
C VAL A 345 -42.63 4.05 -14.44
N ARG A 346 -42.78 5.31 -14.85
CA ARG A 346 -43.25 5.72 -16.19
C ARG A 346 -42.14 6.14 -17.16
N HIS A 347 -40.90 5.85 -16.83
CA HIS A 347 -39.72 6.17 -17.62
C HIS A 347 -38.69 5.03 -17.58
N GLU A 348 -37.82 4.99 -18.59
CA GLU A 348 -36.78 3.97 -18.74
C GLU A 348 -35.57 4.25 -17.83
N LEU A 349 -34.57 3.37 -17.87
CA LEU A 349 -33.28 3.60 -17.24
C LEU A 349 -32.46 4.66 -18.02
N PRO A 350 -31.52 5.36 -17.39
CA PRO A 350 -30.66 6.30 -18.10
C PRO A 350 -29.78 5.57 -19.14
N ARG A 351 -29.33 6.30 -20.17
CA ARG A 351 -28.45 5.75 -21.23
C ARG A 351 -27.15 5.14 -20.71
N ARG A 352 -26.64 5.67 -19.59
CA ARG A 352 -25.46 5.18 -18.89
C ARG A 352 -25.79 4.97 -17.41
N PRO A 353 -26.42 3.84 -17.05
CA PRO A 353 -26.78 3.55 -15.68
C PRO A 353 -25.54 3.18 -14.86
N LEU A 354 -25.47 3.72 -13.65
CA LEU A 354 -24.55 3.37 -12.59
C LEU A 354 -25.38 2.83 -11.42
N TRP A 355 -25.25 1.54 -11.16
CA TRP A 355 -25.93 0.84 -10.09
C TRP A 355 -25.18 1.03 -8.77
N ARG A 356 -25.93 1.35 -7.72
CA ARG A 356 -25.45 1.58 -6.36
C ARG A 356 -26.22 0.67 -5.42
N PRO A 357 -25.89 -0.63 -5.39
CA PRO A 357 -26.53 -1.52 -4.46
C PRO A 357 -26.16 -1.14 -3.03
N SER A 358 -27.13 -1.22 -2.13
CA SER A 358 -26.96 -1.00 -0.69
C SER A 358 -27.67 -2.09 0.08
N ARG A 359 -27.08 -2.53 1.21
CA ARG A 359 -27.70 -3.54 2.06
C ARG A 359 -28.51 -2.90 3.18
N GLU A 360 -29.74 -3.37 3.33
CA GLU A 360 -30.55 -3.06 4.49
C GLU A 360 -30.13 -3.91 5.72
N PRO A 361 -30.49 -3.50 6.95
CA PRO A 361 -30.19 -4.26 8.16
C PRO A 361 -30.74 -5.70 8.17
N ASN A 362 -31.82 -5.95 7.40
CA ASN A 362 -32.43 -7.27 7.22
C ASN A 362 -31.65 -8.17 6.22
N GLY A 363 -30.57 -7.66 5.62
CA GLY A 363 -29.72 -8.37 4.65
C GLY A 363 -30.20 -8.31 3.20
N THR A 364 -31.34 -7.68 2.92
CA THR A 364 -31.82 -7.46 1.54
C THR A 364 -30.97 -6.42 0.83
N VAL A 365 -30.78 -6.60 -0.48
CA VAL A 365 -30.05 -5.65 -1.33
C VAL A 365 -31.07 -4.76 -2.03
N VAL A 366 -30.91 -3.45 -1.87
CA VAL A 366 -31.67 -2.43 -2.60
C VAL A 366 -30.81 -1.92 -3.74
N TRP A 367 -31.36 -1.95 -4.94
CA TRP A 367 -30.66 -1.53 -6.17
C TRP A 367 -30.97 -0.08 -6.49
N GLY A 368 -30.09 0.82 -6.05
CA GLY A 368 -30.11 2.22 -6.45
C GLY A 368 -29.59 2.40 -7.88
N VAL A 369 -30.14 3.34 -8.64
CA VAL A 369 -29.61 3.74 -9.95
C VAL A 369 -29.31 5.24 -10.01
N ALA A 370 -28.15 5.57 -10.60
CA ALA A 370 -27.75 6.91 -10.99
C ALA A 370 -27.46 6.95 -12.49
N GLY A 371 -27.69 8.08 -13.13
CA GLY A 371 -27.24 8.35 -14.49
C GLY A 371 -25.90 9.06 -14.50
N VAL A 372 -25.01 8.65 -15.40
CA VAL A 372 -23.71 9.30 -15.64
C VAL A 372 -23.82 10.26 -16.83
N VAL A 373 -23.64 11.55 -16.58
CA VAL A 373 -23.71 12.62 -17.59
C VAL A 373 -22.34 13.26 -17.75
N GLU A 374 -21.84 13.32 -18.99
CA GLU A 374 -20.56 13.97 -19.31
C GLU A 374 -20.81 15.31 -20.02
N LEU A 375 -20.12 16.35 -19.57
CA LEU A 375 -20.22 17.72 -20.06
C LEU A 375 -18.83 18.21 -20.47
N GLY A 376 -18.75 18.91 -21.60
CA GLY A 376 -17.55 19.66 -21.98
C GLY A 376 -17.62 21.07 -21.45
N LEU A 377 -16.83 21.40 -20.41
CA LEU A 377 -16.80 22.73 -19.78
C LEU A 377 -15.39 23.35 -19.85
N PRO A 378 -15.25 24.67 -20.05
CA PRO A 378 -13.94 25.31 -20.02
C PRO A 378 -13.28 25.26 -18.62
N PRO A 379 -11.94 25.21 -18.53
CA PRO A 379 -11.23 25.28 -17.25
C PRO A 379 -11.62 26.54 -16.45
N GLY A 380 -11.82 26.39 -15.14
CA GLY A 380 -12.21 27.48 -14.24
C GLY A 380 -13.70 27.82 -14.25
N ALA A 381 -14.50 27.25 -15.16
CA ALA A 381 -15.94 27.50 -15.19
C ALA A 381 -16.65 26.87 -13.99
N THR A 382 -17.53 27.62 -13.33
CA THR A 382 -18.35 27.17 -12.20
C THR A 382 -19.79 26.93 -12.67
N PRO A 383 -20.14 25.70 -13.11
CA PRO A 383 -21.50 25.42 -13.55
C PRO A 383 -22.48 25.54 -12.37
N VAL A 384 -23.66 26.08 -12.65
CA VAL A 384 -24.78 26.17 -11.71
C VAL A 384 -25.82 25.14 -12.12
N LEU A 385 -26.16 24.24 -11.20
CA LEU A 385 -27.24 23.29 -11.39
C LEU A 385 -28.54 23.90 -10.89
N ARG A 386 -29.60 23.80 -11.70
CA ARG A 386 -30.94 24.31 -11.41
C ARG A 386 -31.97 23.19 -11.48
N ARG A 387 -32.80 23.07 -10.45
CA ARG A 387 -33.97 22.20 -10.44
C ARG A 387 -34.99 22.72 -11.46
N SER A 388 -35.60 21.81 -12.22
CA SER A 388 -36.68 22.18 -13.15
C SER A 388 -37.89 22.69 -12.38
N VAL A 389 -38.45 23.83 -12.83
CA VAL A 389 -39.66 24.44 -12.25
C VAL A 389 -40.92 23.59 -12.50
N LEU A 390 -40.85 22.64 -13.44
CA LEU A 390 -41.96 21.75 -13.78
C LEU A 390 -42.03 20.50 -12.88
N LEU A 391 -41.07 20.33 -11.96
CA LEU A 391 -41.04 19.17 -11.07
C LEU A 391 -41.98 19.35 -9.86
N PRO A 392 -42.82 18.35 -9.53
CA PRO A 392 -43.59 18.33 -8.29
C PRO A 392 -42.70 18.53 -7.06
N GLU A 393 -43.16 19.22 -6.03
CA GLU A 393 -42.36 19.53 -4.83
C GLU A 393 -41.78 18.30 -4.13
N SER A 394 -42.47 17.17 -4.22
CA SER A 394 -42.02 15.89 -3.66
C SER A 394 -40.82 15.27 -4.38
N VAL A 395 -40.55 15.66 -5.62
CA VAL A 395 -39.42 15.14 -6.41
C VAL A 395 -38.12 15.81 -5.98
N GLN A 396 -37.19 14.98 -5.54
CA GLN A 396 -35.84 15.40 -5.16
C GLN A 396 -34.86 15.04 -6.27
N VAL A 397 -33.89 15.92 -6.51
CA VAL A 397 -32.79 15.67 -7.46
C VAL A 397 -31.49 15.66 -6.67
N GLU A 398 -30.81 14.53 -6.65
CA GLU A 398 -29.50 14.38 -6.04
C GLU A 398 -28.43 14.40 -7.14
N VAL A 399 -27.42 15.26 -6.98
CA VAL A 399 -26.33 15.37 -7.96
C VAL A 399 -24.96 15.35 -7.29
N GLY A 400 -24.12 14.42 -7.71
CA GLY A 400 -22.68 14.46 -7.46
C GLY A 400 -21.93 15.01 -8.67
N ALA A 401 -21.04 15.98 -8.47
CA ALA A 401 -20.24 16.57 -9.55
C ALA A 401 -18.73 16.31 -9.38
N ALA A 402 -18.11 15.67 -10.37
CA ALA A 402 -16.67 15.46 -10.44
C ALA A 402 -16.05 16.50 -11.40
N PRO A 403 -15.23 17.44 -10.88
CA PRO A 403 -14.62 18.52 -11.68
C PRO A 403 -13.53 18.05 -12.66
N SER A 404 -13.13 16.79 -12.57
CA SER A 404 -12.10 16.12 -13.38
C SER A 404 -12.68 14.93 -14.16
N ARG A 405 -11.93 14.43 -15.14
CA ARG A 405 -12.33 13.29 -15.98
C ARG A 405 -12.70 12.06 -15.12
N PRO A 406 -13.70 11.26 -15.52
CA PRO A 406 -14.01 9.99 -14.85
C PRO A 406 -12.78 9.08 -14.77
N GLY A 407 -12.60 8.40 -13.63
CA GLY A 407 -11.47 7.50 -13.35
C GLY A 407 -10.13 8.20 -13.51
N VAL A 408 -9.81 9.02 -12.52
CA VAL A 408 -8.53 9.70 -12.40
C VAL A 408 -7.83 9.15 -11.16
N GLY A 409 -6.56 8.75 -11.30
CA GLY A 409 -5.77 8.25 -10.18
C GLY A 409 -5.55 9.31 -9.09
N PRO A 410 -4.95 8.93 -7.94
CA PRO A 410 -4.79 9.80 -6.76
C PRO A 410 -4.17 11.18 -7.05
N ALA A 411 -3.33 11.30 -8.09
CA ALA A 411 -2.67 12.53 -8.49
C ALA A 411 -3.26 13.23 -9.75
N GLY A 412 -4.50 12.98 -10.12
CA GLY A 412 -5.11 13.71 -11.25
C GLY A 412 -4.87 13.08 -12.64
N PHE A 413 -4.18 11.92 -12.72
CA PHE A 413 -3.83 11.28 -13.98
C PHE A 413 -4.94 10.36 -14.56
N PRO A 414 -5.19 10.34 -15.89
CA PRO A 414 -6.22 9.49 -16.48
C PRO A 414 -5.96 7.98 -16.29
N LEU A 415 -6.89 7.26 -15.65
CA LEU A 415 -6.76 5.83 -15.32
C LEU A 415 -6.50 4.96 -16.57
N ARG A 416 -7.18 5.24 -17.68
CA ARG A 416 -7.00 4.52 -18.95
C ARG A 416 -5.54 4.59 -19.43
N LEU A 417 -4.88 5.75 -19.31
CA LEU A 417 -3.48 5.92 -19.71
C LEU A 417 -2.54 5.14 -18.78
N SER A 418 -2.83 5.12 -17.48
CA SER A 418 -2.07 4.29 -16.52
C SER A 418 -2.14 2.80 -16.86
N TRP A 419 -3.31 2.30 -17.30
CA TRP A 419 -3.47 0.90 -17.72
C TRP A 419 -2.72 0.59 -19.01
N VAL A 420 -2.76 1.50 -19.98
CA VAL A 420 -1.97 1.38 -21.22
C VAL A 420 -0.48 1.32 -20.87
N ALA A 421 0.01 2.21 -20.01
CA ALA A 421 1.39 2.23 -19.57
C ALA A 421 1.79 0.91 -18.87
N ALA A 422 0.96 0.40 -17.96
CA ALA A 422 1.19 -0.88 -17.30
C ALA A 422 1.25 -2.05 -18.32
N GLY A 423 0.33 -2.09 -19.28
CA GLY A 423 0.31 -3.08 -20.36
C GLY A 423 1.56 -3.02 -21.24
N VAL A 424 2.02 -1.82 -21.60
CA VAL A 424 3.26 -1.61 -22.39
C VAL A 424 4.48 -2.13 -21.63
N VAL A 425 4.58 -1.83 -20.33
CA VAL A 425 5.68 -2.32 -19.49
C VAL A 425 5.66 -3.85 -19.40
N VAL A 426 4.49 -4.47 -19.18
CA VAL A 426 4.35 -5.93 -19.17
C VAL A 426 4.79 -6.56 -20.50
N ALA A 427 4.32 -6.01 -21.63
CA ALA A 427 4.73 -6.48 -22.96
C ALA A 427 6.24 -6.36 -23.15
N PHE A 428 6.82 -5.21 -22.81
CA PHE A 428 8.25 -4.96 -22.92
C PHE A 428 9.06 -5.97 -22.10
N LEU A 429 8.69 -6.22 -20.84
CA LEU A 429 9.35 -7.20 -19.98
C LEU A 429 9.29 -8.60 -20.57
N GLN A 430 8.12 -9.02 -21.06
CA GLN A 430 7.95 -10.36 -21.61
C GLN A 430 8.75 -10.57 -22.91
N VAL A 431 8.83 -9.55 -23.76
CA VAL A 431 9.66 -9.56 -24.97
C VAL A 431 11.14 -9.56 -24.62
N ALA A 432 11.60 -8.62 -23.78
CA ALA A 432 13.00 -8.50 -23.38
C ALA A 432 13.52 -9.73 -22.60
N GLY A 433 12.66 -10.32 -21.76
CA GLY A 433 12.95 -11.53 -20.98
C GLY A 433 12.79 -12.84 -21.77
N ARG A 434 12.27 -12.76 -23.01
CA ARG A 434 11.91 -13.90 -23.87
C ARG A 434 10.96 -14.89 -23.17
N THR A 435 9.97 -14.38 -22.43
CA THR A 435 8.98 -15.14 -21.65
C THR A 435 7.60 -15.19 -22.32
N THR A 436 7.47 -14.69 -23.54
CA THR A 436 6.21 -14.58 -24.30
C THR A 436 5.44 -15.89 -24.50
N ALA A 437 6.08 -17.04 -24.30
CA ALA A 437 5.49 -18.37 -24.44
C ALA A 437 5.70 -19.29 -23.22
N THR A 438 6.09 -18.75 -22.06
CA THR A 438 6.28 -19.56 -20.83
C THR A 438 4.96 -19.83 -20.11
N SER A 439 4.93 -20.91 -19.32
CA SER A 439 3.82 -21.19 -18.39
C SER A 439 3.61 -20.00 -17.44
N GLY A 440 2.38 -19.49 -17.35
CA GLY A 440 2.02 -18.35 -16.48
C GLY A 440 2.21 -16.97 -17.11
N VAL A 441 2.60 -16.87 -18.38
CA VAL A 441 2.75 -15.57 -19.09
C VAL A 441 1.43 -14.76 -19.16
N TRP A 442 0.29 -15.43 -19.00
CA TRP A 442 -1.04 -14.81 -19.00
C TRP A 442 -1.39 -14.10 -17.69
N VAL A 443 -0.72 -14.41 -16.56
CA VAL A 443 -1.05 -13.86 -15.23
C VAL A 443 -1.11 -12.33 -15.20
N PRO A 444 -0.06 -11.59 -15.66
CA PRO A 444 -0.11 -10.13 -15.62
C PRO A 444 -1.24 -9.55 -16.49
N TRP A 445 -1.50 -10.15 -17.65
CA TRP A 445 -2.60 -9.75 -18.53
C TRP A 445 -3.95 -10.01 -17.90
N ALA A 446 -4.08 -11.12 -17.15
CA ALA A 446 -5.32 -11.45 -16.48
C ALA A 446 -5.65 -10.46 -15.35
N LEU A 447 -4.64 -10.05 -14.58
CA LEU A 447 -4.78 -9.04 -13.54
C LEU A 447 -5.18 -7.66 -14.12
N LEU A 448 -4.48 -7.20 -15.18
CA LEU A 448 -4.79 -5.91 -15.80
C LEU A 448 -6.18 -5.89 -16.44
N THR A 449 -6.56 -6.97 -17.14
CA THR A 449 -7.86 -7.07 -17.80
C THR A 449 -8.99 -7.17 -16.77
N GLY A 450 -8.86 -8.05 -15.77
CA GLY A 450 -9.86 -8.19 -14.71
C GLY A 450 -10.03 -6.90 -13.91
N GLY A 451 -8.93 -6.24 -13.57
CA GLY A 451 -8.93 -4.93 -12.91
C GLY A 451 -9.57 -3.83 -13.75
N TRP A 452 -9.32 -3.80 -15.06
CA TRP A 452 -9.96 -2.85 -15.98
C TRP A 452 -11.48 -3.07 -16.10
N LEU A 453 -11.91 -4.33 -16.24
CA LEU A 453 -13.33 -4.68 -16.26
C LEU A 453 -14.02 -4.27 -14.96
N ALA A 454 -13.38 -4.49 -13.81
CA ALA A 454 -13.89 -4.05 -12.52
C ALA A 454 -13.97 -2.51 -12.42
N ALA A 455 -12.92 -1.79 -12.83
CA ALA A 455 -12.87 -0.32 -12.78
C ALA A 455 -13.89 0.37 -13.70
N THR A 456 -14.29 -0.31 -14.78
CA THR A 456 -15.31 0.15 -15.75
C THR A 456 -16.70 -0.45 -15.51
N SER A 457 -16.87 -1.17 -14.40
CA SER A 457 -18.15 -1.80 -14.06
C SER A 457 -19.25 -0.75 -13.92
N ALA A 458 -20.47 -1.12 -14.34
CA ALA A 458 -21.67 -0.34 -14.04
C ALA A 458 -22.09 -0.46 -12.56
N LEU A 459 -21.43 -1.31 -11.76
CA LEU A 459 -21.62 -1.38 -10.32
C LEU A 459 -20.66 -0.42 -9.60
N GLY A 460 -21.20 0.67 -9.06
CA GLY A 460 -20.44 1.73 -8.40
C GLY A 460 -19.46 1.25 -7.33
N PRO A 461 -19.86 0.37 -6.38
CA PRO A 461 -18.94 -0.15 -5.36
C PRO A 461 -17.75 -0.94 -5.94
N VAL A 462 -17.98 -1.74 -6.99
CA VAL A 462 -16.92 -2.53 -7.66
C VAL A 462 -15.97 -1.61 -8.43
N ALA A 463 -16.53 -0.65 -9.16
CA ALA A 463 -15.75 0.36 -9.89
C ALA A 463 -14.88 1.19 -8.94
N GLY A 464 -15.47 1.72 -7.86
CA GLY A 464 -14.76 2.51 -6.86
C GLY A 464 -13.65 1.72 -6.18
N PHE A 465 -13.93 0.48 -5.78
CA PHE A 465 -12.91 -0.38 -5.18
C PHE A 465 -11.73 -0.61 -6.16
N ALA A 466 -12.01 -1.02 -7.40
CA ALA A 466 -10.96 -1.29 -8.39
C ALA A 466 -10.15 -0.05 -8.77
N GLN A 467 -10.78 1.14 -8.77
CA GLN A 467 -10.08 2.42 -8.97
C GLN A 467 -9.18 2.76 -7.77
N ARG A 468 -9.61 2.49 -6.53
CA ARG A 468 -8.79 2.70 -5.33
C ARG A 468 -7.58 1.77 -5.27
N VAL A 469 -7.72 0.50 -5.68
CA VAL A 469 -6.63 -0.50 -5.67
C VAL A 469 -5.88 -0.62 -7.00
N ALA A 470 -6.00 0.39 -7.86
CA ALA A 470 -5.40 0.45 -9.19
C ALA A 470 -3.88 0.21 -9.18
N GLY A 471 -3.19 0.89 -8.26
CA GLY A 471 -1.73 0.84 -8.14
C GLY A 471 -1.25 -0.57 -7.75
N GLU A 472 -1.98 -1.24 -6.87
CA GLU A 472 -1.73 -2.59 -6.40
C GLU A 472 -1.91 -3.61 -7.52
N ILE A 473 -2.97 -3.48 -8.33
CA ILE A 473 -3.20 -4.35 -9.49
C ILE A 473 -2.06 -4.19 -10.50
N ALA A 474 -1.66 -2.96 -10.80
CA ALA A 474 -0.56 -2.67 -11.71
C ALA A 474 0.78 -3.20 -11.18
N LEU A 475 1.05 -3.05 -9.88
CA LEU A 475 2.25 -3.58 -9.22
C LEU A 475 2.28 -5.12 -9.24
N ALA A 476 1.14 -5.76 -8.97
CA ALA A 476 1.01 -7.22 -9.05
C ALA A 476 1.30 -7.74 -10.47
N ALA A 477 0.74 -7.08 -11.49
CA ALA A 477 1.00 -7.40 -12.89
C ALA A 477 2.48 -7.18 -13.26
N LEU A 478 3.08 -6.05 -12.85
CA LEU A 478 4.50 -5.78 -13.05
C LEU A 478 5.37 -6.89 -12.46
N LEU A 479 5.15 -7.27 -11.20
CA LEU A 479 5.93 -8.31 -10.53
C LEU A 479 5.73 -9.69 -11.15
N ALA A 480 4.50 -10.03 -11.55
CA ALA A 480 4.21 -11.28 -12.25
C ALA A 480 4.93 -11.38 -13.61
N ALA A 481 5.07 -10.27 -14.33
CA ALA A 481 5.83 -10.20 -15.58
C ALA A 481 7.36 -10.17 -15.34
N TRP A 482 7.79 -9.42 -14.31
CA TRP A 482 9.19 -9.17 -14.02
C TRP A 482 9.90 -10.40 -13.44
N PHE A 483 9.30 -11.10 -12.48
CA PHE A 483 9.97 -12.16 -11.72
C PHE A 483 10.56 -13.29 -12.59
N PRO A 484 9.83 -13.85 -13.60
CA PRO A 484 10.38 -14.86 -14.50
C PRO A 484 11.55 -14.33 -15.35
N CYS A 485 11.50 -13.06 -15.75
CA CYS A 485 12.54 -12.39 -16.53
C CYS A 485 13.78 -12.13 -15.67
N ALA A 486 13.58 -11.58 -14.47
CA ALA A 486 14.60 -11.28 -13.49
C ALA A 486 15.40 -12.52 -13.12
N TRP A 487 14.73 -13.65 -12.86
CA TRP A 487 15.42 -14.90 -12.55
C TRP A 487 16.40 -15.33 -13.64
N ARG A 488 15.99 -15.22 -14.91
CA ARG A 488 16.86 -15.52 -16.07
C ARG A 488 18.01 -14.52 -16.20
N TRP A 489 17.75 -13.24 -15.96
CA TRP A 489 18.79 -12.20 -16.03
C TRP A 489 19.80 -12.34 -14.89
N PHE A 490 19.36 -12.64 -13.66
CA PHE A 490 20.26 -12.93 -12.54
C PHE A 490 21.11 -14.16 -12.79
N ALA A 491 20.55 -15.24 -13.35
CA ALA A 491 21.31 -16.42 -13.76
C ALA A 491 22.39 -16.09 -14.81
N ARG A 492 22.13 -15.11 -15.69
CA ARG A 492 23.07 -14.58 -16.68
C ARG A 492 23.93 -13.41 -16.18
N ARG A 493 23.95 -13.15 -14.86
CA ARG A 493 24.68 -12.05 -14.22
C ARG A 493 24.31 -10.64 -14.71
N ARG A 494 23.16 -10.47 -15.37
CA ARG A 494 22.62 -9.16 -15.82
C ARG A 494 21.87 -8.46 -14.69
N ARG A 495 22.55 -8.24 -13.56
CA ARG A 495 21.94 -7.74 -12.31
C ARG A 495 21.42 -6.32 -12.43
N PHE A 496 22.16 -5.45 -13.12
CA PHE A 496 21.73 -4.08 -13.40
C PHE A 496 20.43 -4.04 -14.20
N LEU A 497 20.36 -4.79 -15.31
CA LEU A 497 19.16 -4.87 -16.14
C LEU A 497 17.95 -5.37 -15.34
N ALA A 498 18.13 -6.43 -14.54
CA ALA A 498 17.06 -6.96 -13.70
C ALA A 498 16.57 -5.95 -12.67
N ALA A 499 17.46 -5.18 -12.05
CA ALA A 499 17.06 -4.13 -11.10
C ALA A 499 16.40 -2.94 -11.78
N ALA A 500 16.99 -2.43 -12.87
CA ALA A 500 16.50 -1.26 -13.60
C ALA A 500 15.10 -1.51 -14.17
N THR A 501 14.85 -2.71 -14.71
CA THR A 501 13.52 -3.09 -15.25
C THR A 501 12.42 -3.22 -14.20
N LEU A 502 12.75 -3.26 -12.91
CA LEU A 502 11.78 -3.11 -11.81
C LEU A 502 11.70 -1.65 -11.34
N LEU A 503 12.83 -1.03 -11.03
CA LEU A 503 12.86 0.29 -10.38
C LEU A 503 12.43 1.43 -11.31
N VAL A 504 12.75 1.36 -12.61
CA VAL A 504 12.43 2.43 -13.57
C VAL A 504 10.91 2.61 -13.76
N PRO A 505 10.12 1.54 -14.01
CA PRO A 505 8.66 1.68 -14.04
C PRO A 505 8.06 2.21 -12.74
N LEU A 506 8.59 1.78 -11.59
CA LEU A 506 8.12 2.27 -10.29
C LEU A 506 8.39 3.77 -10.13
N ALA A 507 9.60 4.22 -10.44
CA ALA A 507 9.98 5.64 -10.33
C ALA A 507 9.21 6.53 -11.33
N ALA A 508 8.97 6.03 -12.54
CA ALA A 508 8.16 6.73 -13.52
C ALA A 508 6.70 6.87 -13.09
N ALA A 509 6.18 5.89 -12.34
CA ALA A 509 4.81 5.88 -11.81
C ALA A 509 4.65 6.68 -10.51
N THR A 510 5.71 6.88 -9.71
CA THR A 510 5.64 7.60 -8.43
C THR A 510 4.90 8.94 -8.50
N PRO A 511 5.12 9.82 -9.50
CA PRO A 511 4.39 11.09 -9.60
C PRO A 511 2.89 10.95 -9.87
N VAL A 512 2.46 9.80 -10.40
CA VAL A 512 1.04 9.47 -10.66
C VAL A 512 0.37 8.92 -9.41
N ILE A 513 1.14 8.29 -8.53
CA ILE A 513 0.66 7.61 -7.32
C ILE A 513 0.59 8.57 -6.13
N THR A 514 1.57 9.47 -6.00
CA THR A 514 1.67 10.36 -4.84
C THR A 514 2.14 11.77 -5.21
N PRO A 515 1.66 12.81 -4.51
CA PRO A 515 2.30 14.12 -4.54
C PRO A 515 3.76 14.05 -4.02
N PRO A 516 4.56 15.12 -4.21
CA PRO A 516 5.84 15.29 -3.53
C PRO A 516 5.69 15.20 -2.01
N LEU A 517 6.70 14.61 -1.35
CA LEU A 517 6.66 14.39 0.09
C LEU A 517 8.00 14.71 0.75
N GLY A 518 7.97 15.37 1.91
CA GLY A 518 9.21 15.69 2.63
C GLY A 518 10.22 16.44 1.76
N ASP A 519 11.51 16.14 1.92
CA ASP A 519 12.58 16.83 1.17
C ASP A 519 12.55 16.58 -0.35
N ASP A 520 11.77 15.60 -0.83
CA ASP A 520 11.47 15.45 -2.27
C ASP A 520 10.87 16.75 -2.82
N THR A 521 10.01 17.42 -2.04
CA THR A 521 9.41 18.72 -2.38
C THR A 521 10.48 19.79 -2.56
N TYR A 522 11.46 19.87 -1.65
CA TYR A 522 12.55 20.84 -1.75
C TYR A 522 13.39 20.64 -3.02
N HIS A 523 13.76 19.39 -3.31
CA HIS A 523 14.53 19.07 -4.51
C HIS A 523 13.75 19.34 -5.80
N LEU A 524 12.43 19.20 -5.78
CA LEU A 524 11.57 19.55 -6.92
C LEU A 524 11.44 21.05 -7.12
N LEU A 525 11.32 21.84 -6.05
CA LEU A 525 11.33 23.31 -6.14
C LEU A 525 12.64 23.81 -6.75
N LEU A 526 13.78 23.25 -6.33
CA LEU A 526 15.07 23.56 -6.95
C LEU A 526 15.17 23.15 -8.42
N LEU A 527 14.62 21.98 -8.78
CA LEU A 527 14.60 21.51 -10.18
C LEU A 527 13.73 22.41 -11.05
N GLU A 528 12.58 22.83 -10.55
CA GLU A 528 11.68 23.74 -11.24
C GLU A 528 12.35 25.10 -11.47
N SER A 529 12.93 25.71 -10.43
CA SER A 529 13.66 26.99 -10.55
C SER A 529 14.87 26.86 -11.49
N LEU A 530 15.66 25.78 -11.39
CA LEU A 530 16.82 25.58 -12.27
C LEU A 530 16.43 25.39 -13.75
N VAL A 531 15.34 24.67 -14.02
CA VAL A 531 14.94 24.34 -15.40
C VAL A 531 14.08 25.44 -16.04
N ARG A 532 13.20 26.09 -15.27
CA ARG A 532 12.31 27.14 -15.78
C ARG A 532 12.88 28.54 -15.61
N ASP A 533 13.33 28.87 -14.41
CA ASP A 533 13.76 30.22 -14.03
C ASP A 533 15.27 30.42 -14.28
N ARG A 534 16.02 29.33 -14.48
CA ARG A 534 17.49 29.28 -14.69
C ARG A 534 18.30 29.90 -13.56
N ASP A 535 17.76 29.83 -12.36
CA ASP A 535 18.43 30.23 -11.13
C ASP A 535 18.38 29.10 -10.09
N LEU A 536 18.65 29.42 -8.83
CA LEU A 536 18.45 28.52 -7.69
C LEU A 536 17.55 29.17 -6.63
N ALA A 537 16.86 30.25 -6.99
CA ALA A 537 16.03 31.01 -6.06
C ALA A 537 14.65 30.33 -5.98
N ILE A 538 14.40 29.62 -4.88
CA ILE A 538 13.12 28.89 -4.70
C ILE A 538 12.03 29.74 -4.02
N ALA A 539 12.36 30.94 -3.55
CA ALA A 539 11.46 31.74 -2.71
C ALA A 539 10.17 32.14 -3.45
N ASN A 540 10.26 32.39 -4.75
CA ASN A 540 9.15 32.68 -5.67
C ASN A 540 8.41 31.42 -6.15
N ASN A 541 8.90 30.21 -5.85
CA ASN A 541 8.24 28.95 -6.21
C ASN A 541 7.45 28.34 -5.04
N ILE A 542 7.58 28.87 -3.81
CA ILE A 542 6.89 28.38 -2.61
C ILE A 542 5.47 28.98 -2.52
N ASP A 543 4.45 28.12 -2.37
CA ASP A 543 3.05 28.51 -2.16
C ASP A 543 2.50 27.89 -0.87
N THR A 544 2.71 28.59 0.24
CA THR A 544 2.22 28.15 1.55
C THR A 544 0.70 28.26 1.72
N ALA A 545 0.00 28.98 0.84
CA ALA A 545 -1.46 29.09 0.91
C ALA A 545 -2.12 27.82 0.39
N ARG A 546 -1.56 27.22 -0.68
CA ARG A 546 -2.01 25.93 -1.21
C ARG A 546 -1.31 24.74 -0.55
N ASN A 547 -0.03 24.88 -0.20
CA ASN A 547 0.80 23.82 0.40
C ASN A 547 1.44 24.29 1.72
N PRO A 548 0.71 24.26 2.86
CA PRO A 548 1.24 24.73 4.14
C PRO A 548 2.56 24.07 4.57
N ASN A 549 2.79 22.81 4.18
CA ASN A 549 4.01 22.06 4.50
C ASN A 549 5.27 22.64 3.83
N GLU A 550 5.14 23.50 2.81
CA GLU A 550 6.31 24.17 2.19
C GLU A 550 6.90 25.26 3.07
N ALA A 551 6.22 25.66 4.16
CA ALA A 551 6.70 26.69 5.07
C ALA A 551 8.10 26.39 5.64
N ILE A 552 8.42 25.10 5.85
CA ILE A 552 9.73 24.66 6.36
C ILE A 552 10.89 24.90 5.38
N TYR A 553 10.58 25.09 4.10
CA TYR A 553 11.55 25.25 3.02
C TYR A 553 11.80 26.72 2.63
N ARG A 554 11.13 27.68 3.29
CA ARG A 554 11.39 29.10 3.06
C ARG A 554 12.87 29.40 3.35
N PRO A 555 13.66 29.80 2.33
CA PRO A 555 15.08 30.02 2.50
C PRO A 555 15.33 31.28 3.34
N VAL A 556 16.41 31.26 4.13
CA VAL A 556 17.00 32.50 4.64
C VAL A 556 17.83 33.11 3.50
N ALA A 557 17.83 34.44 3.36
CA ALA A 557 18.50 35.10 2.26
C ALA A 557 19.98 34.66 2.16
N GLY A 558 20.39 34.16 0.99
CA GLY A 558 21.75 33.72 0.71
C GLY A 558 22.13 32.32 1.19
N THR A 559 21.20 31.53 1.77
CA THR A 559 21.49 30.16 2.22
C THR A 559 20.54 29.10 1.65
N PHE A 560 21.10 27.98 1.20
CA PHE A 560 20.31 26.81 0.80
C PHE A 560 19.97 25.94 2.01
N VAL A 561 18.72 25.48 2.09
CA VAL A 561 18.31 24.46 3.08
C VAL A 561 19.09 23.16 2.83
N HIS A 562 19.20 22.73 1.56
CA HIS A 562 20.04 21.60 1.15
C HIS A 562 20.85 21.94 -0.11
N SER A 563 21.98 21.27 -0.28
CA SER A 563 22.84 21.46 -1.46
C SER A 563 22.07 21.28 -2.78
N PRO A 564 22.31 22.15 -3.79
CA PRO A 564 21.69 22.04 -5.10
C PRO A 564 22.27 20.90 -5.96
N ALA A 565 23.33 20.21 -5.50
CA ALA A 565 24.05 19.21 -6.30
C ALA A 565 23.16 18.09 -6.85
N LEU A 566 22.18 17.62 -6.07
CA LEU A 566 21.23 16.62 -6.56
C LEU A 566 20.33 17.17 -7.66
N ALA A 567 19.81 18.39 -7.50
CA ALA A 567 18.97 19.03 -8.51
C ALA A 567 19.75 19.23 -9.83
N VAL A 568 21.00 19.69 -9.75
CA VAL A 568 21.88 19.84 -10.94
C VAL A 568 22.09 18.51 -11.65
N LEU A 569 22.33 17.42 -10.91
CA LEU A 569 22.49 16.08 -11.48
C LEU A 569 21.22 15.60 -12.21
N LEU A 570 20.05 15.94 -11.68
CA LEU A 570 18.76 15.47 -12.16
C LEU A 570 18.13 16.38 -13.23
N ALA A 571 18.60 17.63 -13.35
CA ALA A 571 18.03 18.66 -14.22
C ALA A 571 17.84 18.22 -15.69
N PRO A 572 18.79 17.53 -16.35
CA PRO A 572 18.59 17.11 -17.74
C PRO A 572 17.42 16.13 -17.91
N ALA A 573 17.25 15.21 -16.96
CA ALA A 573 16.15 14.25 -17.01
C ALA A 573 14.82 14.87 -16.58
N TYR A 574 14.87 15.81 -15.63
CA TYR A 574 13.70 16.62 -15.26
C TYR A 574 13.20 17.48 -16.43
N TRP A 575 14.10 18.09 -17.19
CA TRP A 575 13.73 18.84 -18.39
C TRP A 575 13.01 17.97 -19.44
N LEU A 576 13.40 16.70 -19.59
CA LEU A 576 12.80 15.78 -20.55
C LEU A 576 11.41 15.26 -20.14
N ALA A 577 11.18 14.98 -18.85
CA ALA A 577 9.98 14.27 -18.39
C ALA A 577 9.51 14.66 -16.97
N GLY A 578 9.88 15.83 -16.48
CA GLY A 578 9.56 16.32 -15.13
C GLY A 578 10.04 15.39 -14.02
N ARG A 579 9.26 15.28 -12.95
CA ARG A 579 9.56 14.41 -11.80
C ARG A 579 9.78 12.94 -12.20
N SER A 580 9.06 12.43 -13.20
CA SER A 580 9.25 11.05 -13.68
C SER A 580 10.65 10.87 -14.26
N GLY A 581 11.15 11.81 -15.05
CA GLY A 581 12.50 11.75 -15.62
C GLY A 581 13.60 11.78 -14.54
N ALA A 582 13.48 12.68 -13.57
CA ALA A 582 14.37 12.71 -12.41
C ALA A 582 14.33 11.39 -11.61
N GLY A 583 13.14 10.83 -11.39
CA GLY A 583 12.94 9.52 -10.76
C GLY A 583 13.61 8.37 -11.53
N VAL A 584 13.59 8.38 -12.88
CA VAL A 584 14.28 7.38 -13.68
C VAL A 584 15.79 7.38 -13.42
N VAL A 585 16.43 8.55 -13.29
CA VAL A 585 17.86 8.63 -12.94
C VAL A 585 18.11 8.02 -11.55
N MET A 586 17.25 8.32 -10.57
CA MET A 586 17.31 7.72 -9.23
C MET A 586 17.18 6.19 -9.27
N ALA A 587 16.29 5.66 -10.12
CA ALA A 587 16.11 4.22 -10.29
C ALA A 587 17.35 3.55 -10.88
N LEU A 588 18.01 4.20 -11.84
CA LEU A 588 19.25 3.71 -12.43
C LEU A 588 20.40 3.74 -11.42
N VAL A 589 20.47 4.76 -10.55
CA VAL A 589 21.41 4.83 -9.42
C VAL A 589 21.19 3.65 -8.47
N GLY A 590 19.95 3.37 -8.06
CA GLY A 590 19.60 2.22 -7.22
C GLY A 590 19.98 0.88 -7.87
N ALA A 591 19.69 0.73 -9.16
CA ALA A 591 20.06 -0.46 -9.93
C ALA A 591 21.57 -0.66 -10.04
N ALA A 592 22.33 0.44 -10.23
CA ALA A 592 23.80 0.43 -10.21
C ALA A 592 24.34 0.03 -8.84
N CYS A 593 23.75 0.56 -7.77
CA CYS A 593 24.15 0.26 -6.38
C CYS A 593 24.00 -1.24 -6.09
N LEU A 594 22.85 -1.85 -6.40
CA LEU A 594 22.66 -3.29 -6.26
C LEU A 594 23.62 -4.10 -7.13
N ALA A 595 23.76 -3.73 -8.41
CA ALA A 595 24.61 -4.47 -9.33
C ALA A 595 26.08 -4.46 -8.87
N LEU A 596 26.56 -3.32 -8.39
CA LEU A 596 27.90 -3.15 -7.83
C LEU A 596 28.08 -3.96 -6.55
N ALA A 597 27.13 -3.89 -5.61
CA ALA A 597 27.18 -4.65 -4.36
C ALA A 597 27.24 -6.16 -4.63
N MET A 598 26.39 -6.67 -5.54
CA MET A 598 26.36 -8.09 -5.86
C MET A 598 27.57 -8.55 -6.69
N ARG A 599 28.11 -7.69 -7.57
CA ARG A 599 29.40 -7.95 -8.23
C ARG A 599 30.52 -8.05 -7.20
N ARG A 600 30.51 -7.19 -6.18
CA ARG A 600 31.50 -7.22 -5.12
C ARG A 600 31.35 -8.45 -4.22
N ALA A 601 30.14 -8.82 -3.86
CA ALA A 601 29.82 -10.05 -3.14
C ALA A 601 30.36 -11.31 -3.85
N GLU A 602 30.25 -11.35 -5.19
CA GLU A 602 30.81 -12.41 -6.03
C GLU A 602 32.34 -12.45 -6.00
N GLN A 603 33.00 -11.29 -6.07
CA GLN A 603 34.47 -11.19 -5.94
C GLN A 603 34.96 -11.65 -4.56
N LEU A 604 34.14 -11.51 -3.51
CA LEU A 604 34.41 -12.03 -2.17
C LEU A 604 34.12 -13.55 -2.03
N GLY A 605 33.81 -14.22 -3.14
CA GLY A 605 33.66 -15.68 -3.20
C GLY A 605 32.25 -16.20 -2.93
N LEU A 606 31.21 -15.35 -2.95
CA LEU A 606 29.84 -15.82 -2.79
C LEU A 606 29.29 -16.43 -4.09
N PRO A 607 28.57 -17.57 -4.03
CA PRO A 607 28.14 -18.30 -5.21
C PRO A 607 27.08 -17.52 -6.02
N PRO A 608 27.21 -17.41 -7.36
CA PRO A 608 26.33 -16.61 -8.21
C PRO A 608 24.85 -16.96 -8.09
N SER A 609 24.53 -18.25 -7.91
CA SER A 609 23.15 -18.73 -7.75
C SER A 609 22.46 -18.17 -6.49
N ARG A 610 23.21 -17.96 -5.40
CA ARG A 610 22.67 -17.39 -4.16
C ARG A 610 22.57 -15.88 -4.21
N LEU A 611 23.42 -15.23 -5.00
CA LEU A 611 23.36 -13.79 -5.23
C LEU A 611 22.11 -13.37 -6.01
N GLY A 612 21.56 -14.23 -6.88
CA GLY A 612 20.27 -13.97 -7.52
C GLY A 612 19.13 -13.86 -6.50
N LEU A 613 19.06 -14.79 -5.55
CA LEU A 613 18.06 -14.74 -4.46
C LEU A 613 18.27 -13.51 -3.57
N ALA A 614 19.52 -13.22 -3.18
CA ALA A 614 19.82 -12.02 -2.40
C ALA A 614 19.40 -10.74 -3.14
N SER A 615 19.61 -10.68 -4.45
CA SER A 615 19.18 -9.55 -5.28
C SER A 615 17.66 -9.34 -5.24
N VAL A 616 16.89 -10.43 -5.34
CA VAL A 616 15.41 -10.37 -5.22
C VAL A 616 15.00 -9.89 -3.82
N CYS A 617 15.55 -10.48 -2.75
CA CYS A 617 15.23 -10.07 -1.37
C CYS A 617 15.56 -8.60 -1.12
N LEU A 618 16.68 -8.10 -1.66
CA LEU A 618 17.11 -6.71 -1.50
C LEU A 618 16.27 -5.74 -2.35
N LEU A 619 15.86 -6.12 -3.57
CA LEU A 619 14.96 -5.32 -4.40
C LEU A 619 13.56 -5.20 -3.82
N LEU A 620 13.10 -6.25 -3.13
CA LEU A 620 11.83 -6.29 -2.40
C LEU A 620 12.00 -5.87 -0.94
N SER A 621 13.07 -5.13 -0.63
CA SER A 621 13.25 -4.47 0.66
C SER A 621 13.01 -2.98 0.52
N TYR A 622 12.30 -2.42 1.49
CA TYR A 622 11.81 -1.06 1.47
C TYR A 622 12.88 0.01 1.16
N PRO A 623 14.08 0.04 1.82
CA PRO A 623 15.00 1.16 1.64
C PRO A 623 15.53 1.31 0.21
N LEU A 624 15.76 0.21 -0.51
CA LEU A 624 16.25 0.31 -1.88
C LEU A 624 15.18 0.90 -2.79
N ALA A 625 13.94 0.41 -2.72
CA ALA A 625 12.89 0.82 -3.63
C ALA A 625 12.50 2.28 -3.41
N THR A 626 12.23 2.69 -2.17
CA THR A 626 11.75 4.03 -1.85
C THR A 626 12.77 5.11 -2.21
N PHE A 627 14.02 4.93 -1.77
CA PHE A 627 15.09 5.91 -2.03
C PHE A 627 15.64 5.87 -3.47
N SER A 628 15.20 4.92 -4.29
CA SER A 628 15.50 4.88 -5.73
C SER A 628 14.32 5.34 -6.60
N THR A 629 13.12 5.55 -6.04
CA THR A 629 11.92 5.96 -6.78
C THR A 629 11.48 7.38 -6.46
N GLN A 630 12.09 7.99 -5.45
CA GLN A 630 11.88 9.38 -5.01
C GLN A 630 13.21 10.14 -4.98
N LEU A 631 13.19 11.47 -4.89
CA LEU A 631 14.39 12.30 -4.99
C LEU A 631 15.05 12.49 -3.62
N TRP A 632 16.00 11.61 -3.31
CA TRP A 632 16.74 11.62 -2.05
C TRP A 632 18.26 11.55 -2.28
N THR A 633 19.04 12.34 -1.56
CA THR A 633 20.52 12.34 -1.67
C THR A 633 21.18 11.03 -1.24
N GLU A 634 20.48 10.24 -0.43
CA GLU A 634 21.01 9.10 0.30
C GLU A 634 21.40 7.93 -0.61
N MET A 635 20.59 7.63 -1.64
CA MET A 635 20.86 6.51 -2.55
C MET A 635 22.04 6.79 -3.50
N PRO A 636 22.15 7.99 -4.12
CA PRO A 636 23.37 8.40 -4.80
C PRO A 636 24.58 8.39 -3.85
N GLY A 637 24.42 8.86 -2.62
CA GLY A 637 25.45 8.76 -1.58
C GLY A 637 25.92 7.33 -1.31
N ALA A 638 24.98 6.39 -1.19
CA ALA A 638 25.27 4.96 -0.99
C ALA A 638 26.04 4.36 -2.17
N LEU A 639 25.65 4.71 -3.41
CA LEU A 639 26.36 4.29 -4.62
C LEU A 639 27.80 4.83 -4.64
N LEU A 640 27.99 6.13 -4.36
CA LEU A 640 29.32 6.76 -4.38
C LEU A 640 30.23 6.18 -3.28
N ALA A 641 29.72 5.96 -2.07
CA ALA A 641 30.49 5.34 -0.99
C ALA A 641 30.89 3.89 -1.31
N LEU A 642 29.97 3.10 -1.87
CA LEU A 642 30.27 1.74 -2.31
C LEU A 642 31.27 1.75 -3.48
N ALA A 643 31.11 2.66 -4.44
CA ALA A 643 32.02 2.84 -5.57
C ALA A 643 33.40 3.36 -5.14
N ALA A 644 33.54 4.06 -4.02
CA ALA A 644 34.84 4.41 -3.46
C ALA A 644 35.53 3.19 -2.80
N ALA A 645 34.76 2.23 -2.27
CA ALA A 645 35.30 1.03 -1.60
C ALA A 645 35.77 -0.07 -2.58
N VAL A 646 35.12 -0.21 -3.75
CA VAL A 646 35.37 -1.31 -4.73
C VAL A 646 36.72 -1.21 -5.50
N PRO A 647 37.19 -0.04 -5.97
CA PRO A 647 38.40 0.12 -6.79
C PRO A 647 39.72 -0.23 -6.10
N LEU A 648 39.70 -0.48 -4.78
CA LEU A 648 40.87 -0.89 -3.98
C LEU A 648 41.43 -2.27 -4.33
N ALA A 649 40.91 -2.92 -5.37
CA ALA A 649 41.44 -4.15 -5.96
C ALA A 649 42.34 -3.92 -7.20
N VAL A 650 42.53 -2.69 -7.72
CA VAL A 650 43.35 -2.40 -8.93
C VAL A 650 44.20 -1.10 -8.79
N PRO A 651 45.53 -1.07 -9.03
CA PRO A 651 46.45 -0.31 -8.16
C PRO A 651 46.87 1.13 -8.53
N ALA A 652 46.38 1.81 -9.58
CA ALA A 652 46.90 3.17 -9.92
C ALA A 652 45.82 4.28 -10.06
N VAL A 653 44.71 4.02 -10.75
CA VAL A 653 43.65 5.02 -11.03
C VAL A 653 42.69 5.23 -9.84
N HIS A 654 42.80 4.40 -8.79
CA HIS A 654 41.77 4.29 -7.75
C HIS A 654 41.73 5.43 -6.72
N ARG A 655 42.84 6.13 -6.46
CA ARG A 655 42.93 7.09 -5.33
C ARG A 655 42.21 8.41 -5.60
N TRP A 656 42.49 9.00 -6.76
CA TRP A 656 41.84 10.23 -7.20
C TRP A 656 40.36 10.02 -7.48
N LEU A 657 40.00 8.88 -8.07
CA LEU A 657 38.61 8.50 -8.24
C LEU A 657 37.89 8.37 -6.89
N ALA A 658 38.46 7.65 -5.92
CA ALA A 658 37.84 7.50 -4.61
C ALA A 658 37.70 8.84 -3.86
N ALA A 659 38.70 9.73 -3.96
CA ALA A 659 38.61 11.09 -3.41
C ALA A 659 37.51 11.91 -4.10
N GLY A 660 37.45 11.89 -5.44
CA GLY A 660 36.39 12.57 -6.20
C GLY A 660 34.98 12.06 -5.89
N LEU A 661 34.81 10.74 -5.72
CA LEU A 661 33.54 10.15 -5.31
C LEU A 661 33.14 10.58 -3.88
N ALA A 662 34.10 10.69 -2.95
CA ALA A 662 33.84 11.17 -1.60
C ALA A 662 33.50 12.66 -1.56
N VAL A 663 34.16 13.49 -2.37
CA VAL A 663 33.78 14.90 -2.57
C VAL A 663 32.37 14.99 -3.13
N GLY A 664 32.06 14.23 -4.18
CA GLY A 664 30.71 14.18 -4.77
C GLY A 664 29.63 13.77 -3.76
N ALA A 665 29.89 12.76 -2.93
CA ALA A 665 28.97 12.36 -1.86
C ALA A 665 28.75 13.50 -0.85
N THR A 666 29.81 14.20 -0.47
CA THR A 666 29.74 15.33 0.47
C THR A 666 28.98 16.52 -0.12
N LEU A 667 29.16 16.79 -1.42
CA LEU A 667 28.43 17.83 -2.15
C LEU A 667 26.94 17.53 -2.23
N LEU A 668 26.54 16.26 -2.35
CA LEU A 668 25.11 15.89 -2.29
C LEU A 668 24.53 16.18 -0.91
N LYS A 669 25.24 15.76 0.15
CA LYS A 669 24.88 16.06 1.54
C LYS A 669 26.10 15.87 2.44
N THR A 670 26.39 16.86 3.27
CA THR A 670 27.60 16.91 4.12
C THR A 670 27.80 15.65 4.95
N ARG A 671 26.73 15.12 5.57
CA ARG A 671 26.78 13.88 6.37
C ARG A 671 27.22 12.63 5.60
N LEU A 672 27.08 12.58 4.28
CA LEU A 672 27.49 11.42 3.47
C LEU A 672 29.02 11.26 3.43
N ALA A 673 29.76 12.33 3.76
CA ALA A 673 31.20 12.29 3.97
C ALA A 673 31.60 11.23 5.00
N LEU A 674 30.79 11.03 6.05
CA LEU A 674 31.07 10.05 7.12
C LEU A 674 31.22 8.63 6.57
N VAL A 675 30.47 8.29 5.51
CA VAL A 675 30.51 6.95 4.89
C VAL A 675 31.50 6.88 3.73
N ALA A 676 31.66 7.96 2.97
CA ALA A 676 32.47 7.96 1.75
C ALA A 676 33.96 8.29 1.96
N LEU A 677 34.30 9.11 2.97
CA LEU A 677 35.69 9.48 3.25
C LEU A 677 36.56 8.31 3.74
N PRO A 678 36.10 7.40 4.62
CA PRO A 678 36.96 6.31 5.07
C PRO A 678 37.43 5.38 3.92
N PRO A 679 36.56 4.93 2.99
CA PRO A 679 37.01 4.23 1.78
C PRO A 679 38.02 5.03 0.95
N ALA A 680 37.81 6.34 0.79
CA ALA A 680 38.73 7.21 0.07
C ALA A 680 40.09 7.33 0.78
N ALA A 681 40.12 7.47 2.10
CA ALA A 681 41.35 7.50 2.90
C ALA A 681 42.16 6.22 2.72
N VAL A 682 41.48 5.06 2.78
CA VAL A 682 42.10 3.75 2.61
C VAL A 682 42.68 3.56 1.20
N ALA A 683 42.17 4.24 0.18
CA ALA A 683 42.76 4.25 -1.17
C ALA A 683 44.22 4.71 -1.18
N TRP A 684 44.58 5.61 -0.28
CA TRP A 684 45.94 6.15 -0.19
C TRP A 684 46.91 5.25 0.58
N LEU A 685 46.42 4.16 1.21
CA LEU A 685 47.27 3.13 1.83
C LEU A 685 47.91 2.23 0.75
N GLY A 686 49.19 2.44 0.43
CA GLY A 686 49.97 1.48 -0.38
C GLY A 686 50.36 0.20 0.40
N GLN A 687 51.04 -0.79 -0.24
CA GLN A 687 51.36 -2.13 0.35
C GLN A 687 52.50 -2.36 1.42
N GLY A 688 53.74 -1.87 1.36
CA GLY A 688 54.75 -1.89 2.47
C GLY A 688 54.43 -1.16 3.81
N ARG A 689 55.42 -1.02 4.74
CA ARG A 689 55.12 -1.25 6.18
C ARG A 689 55.28 -0.17 7.28
N ARG A 690 55.85 1.05 7.12
CA ARG A 690 56.03 1.92 8.34
C ARG A 690 55.78 3.44 8.26
N ARG A 691 55.83 4.12 7.11
CA ARG A 691 55.52 5.58 6.99
C ARG A 691 54.10 5.89 6.47
N ARG A 692 53.11 5.03 6.75
CA ARG A 692 51.93 4.87 5.87
C ARG A 692 50.59 5.36 6.36
N LEU A 693 50.47 5.80 7.62
CA LEU A 693 49.21 6.34 8.13
C LEU A 693 49.09 7.86 7.92
N LEU A 694 50.21 8.59 7.89
CA LEU A 694 50.18 10.05 7.70
C LEU A 694 49.70 10.47 6.31
N VAL A 695 50.08 9.77 5.24
CA VAL A 695 49.63 10.06 3.86
C VAL A 695 48.11 9.89 3.68
N PRO A 696 47.47 8.78 4.07
CA PRO A 696 46.02 8.64 3.96
C PRO A 696 45.27 9.54 4.93
N LEU A 697 45.82 9.84 6.12
CA LEU A 697 45.26 10.84 7.02
C LEU A 697 45.31 12.23 6.37
N ALA A 698 46.46 12.65 5.83
CA ALA A 698 46.61 13.92 5.13
C ALA A 698 45.70 13.99 3.89
N ALA A 699 45.62 12.92 3.09
CA ALA A 699 44.73 12.87 1.93
C ALA A 699 43.25 12.90 2.34
N ALA A 700 42.86 12.20 3.40
CA ALA A 700 41.51 12.26 3.97
C ALA A 700 41.20 13.66 4.51
N SER A 701 42.14 14.29 5.21
CA SER A 701 42.03 15.66 5.72
C SER A 701 41.91 16.65 4.57
N VAL A 702 42.75 16.59 3.52
CA VAL A 702 42.64 17.46 2.34
C VAL A 702 41.30 17.24 1.63
N THR A 703 40.88 15.98 1.43
CA THR A 703 39.59 15.66 0.80
C THR A 703 38.43 16.18 1.65
N ALA A 704 38.48 16.01 2.97
CA ALA A 704 37.48 16.48 3.90
C ALA A 704 37.44 18.02 3.95
N THR A 705 38.59 18.69 4.00
CA THR A 705 38.69 20.15 3.98
C THR A 705 38.17 20.72 2.68
N LEU A 706 38.57 20.16 1.52
CA LEU A 706 38.04 20.58 0.23
C LEU A 706 36.53 20.39 0.16
N ALA A 707 36.04 19.24 0.59
CA ALA A 707 34.62 18.95 0.60
C ALA A 707 33.85 19.85 1.56
N TRP A 708 34.42 20.20 2.71
CA TRP A 708 33.87 21.12 3.68
C TRP A 708 33.80 22.55 3.14
N VAL A 709 34.89 23.05 2.56
CA VAL A 709 34.94 24.40 1.97
C VAL A 709 33.92 24.53 0.85
N LEU A 710 33.82 23.53 -0.04
CA LEU A 710 32.81 23.54 -1.11
C LEU A 710 31.39 23.44 -0.55
N ALA A 711 31.16 22.62 0.47
CA ALA A 711 29.85 22.55 1.12
C ALA A 711 29.50 23.87 1.82
N ALA A 712 30.44 24.50 2.52
CA ALA A 712 30.23 25.77 3.21
C ALA A 712 29.94 26.90 2.20
N ALA A 713 30.62 26.90 1.06
CA ALA A 713 30.34 27.84 -0.03
C ALA A 713 28.93 27.68 -0.60
N LEU A 714 28.33 26.49 -0.54
CA LEU A 714 26.97 26.23 -1.00
C LEU A 714 25.94 26.53 0.09
N VAL A 715 26.04 25.88 1.26
CA VAL A 715 24.97 25.89 2.27
C VAL A 715 25.24 26.81 3.46
N GLY A 716 26.32 27.61 3.43
CA GLY A 716 26.74 28.45 4.55
C GLY A 716 27.46 27.62 5.63
N ASP A 717 26.73 27.17 6.66
CA ASP A 717 27.26 26.25 7.67
C ASP A 717 26.94 24.78 7.29
N PRO A 718 27.94 23.95 6.95
CA PRO A 718 27.75 22.54 6.60
C PRO A 718 27.14 21.66 7.70
N LEU A 719 27.30 22.05 8.98
CA LEU A 719 26.74 21.34 10.13
C LEU A 719 25.29 21.74 10.37
N ASP A 720 24.96 22.97 10.02
CA ASP A 720 23.67 23.56 10.31
C ASP A 720 23.31 24.71 9.36
N PRO A 721 22.86 24.39 8.14
CA PRO A 721 22.54 25.38 7.10
C PRO A 721 21.50 26.43 7.51
N MET A 722 20.78 26.20 8.61
CA MET A 722 19.69 27.05 9.09
C MET A 722 20.03 27.83 10.36
N GLY A 723 21.26 27.70 10.92
CA GLY A 723 21.69 28.43 12.12
C GLY A 723 20.95 28.05 13.42
N ARG A 724 20.37 26.85 13.47
CA ARG A 724 19.58 26.26 14.57
C ARG A 724 20.37 25.37 15.54
N ARG A 725 21.64 25.03 15.28
CA ARG A 725 22.47 24.11 16.06
C ARG A 725 23.89 24.65 16.24
N ARG A 726 24.43 24.44 17.44
CA ARG A 726 25.82 24.75 17.78
C ARG A 726 26.65 23.46 17.80
N LEU A 727 27.96 23.58 17.67
CA LEU A 727 28.88 22.44 17.81
C LEU A 727 28.69 21.69 19.15
N LEU A 728 28.32 22.41 20.21
CA LEU A 728 28.02 21.84 21.53
C LEU A 728 26.75 20.97 21.55
N ASP A 729 25.82 21.16 20.61
CA ASP A 729 24.63 20.31 20.46
C ASP A 729 24.96 18.93 19.88
N LEU A 730 26.23 18.69 19.49
CA LEU A 730 26.73 17.37 19.08
C LEU A 730 27.02 16.43 20.26
N LEU A 731 26.92 16.92 21.50
CA LEU A 731 27.06 16.11 22.71
C LEU A 731 25.68 15.68 23.23
N PRO A 732 25.46 14.40 23.56
CA PRO A 732 24.21 13.96 24.15
C PRO A 732 23.98 14.67 25.49
N ARG A 733 22.81 15.32 25.64
CA ARG A 733 22.41 15.99 26.89
C ARG A 733 22.10 15.01 28.03
N SER A 734 21.92 13.72 27.71
CA SER A 734 21.59 12.65 28.65
C SER A 734 22.17 11.32 28.19
N PRO A 735 22.62 10.44 29.10
CA PRO A 735 23.08 9.09 28.76
C PRO A 735 21.95 8.18 28.24
N LEU A 736 20.68 8.53 28.51
CA LEU A 736 19.52 7.81 27.95
C LEU A 736 19.34 8.10 26.46
N HIS A 737 19.76 9.28 25.99
CA HIS A 737 19.50 9.73 24.63
C HIS A 737 20.13 8.85 23.55
N PRO A 738 21.41 8.42 23.64
CA PRO A 738 21.98 7.44 22.73
C PRO A 738 21.20 6.12 22.67
N LEU A 739 20.65 5.65 23.79
CA LEU A 739 19.82 4.45 23.83
C LEU A 739 18.48 4.65 23.11
N LEU A 740 17.88 5.84 23.24
CA LEU A 740 16.66 6.19 22.49
C LEU A 740 16.93 6.29 20.99
N VAL A 741 18.07 6.84 20.58
CA VAL A 741 18.47 6.91 19.17
C VAL A 741 18.71 5.52 18.58
N VAL A 742 19.52 4.69 19.24
CA VAL A 742 19.83 3.33 18.73
C VAL A 742 18.59 2.45 18.75
N GLY A 743 17.81 2.51 19.84
CA GLY A 743 16.53 1.84 19.95
C GLY A 743 15.55 2.31 18.88
N GLY A 744 15.51 3.61 18.61
CA GLY A 744 14.69 4.21 17.57
C GLY A 744 15.05 3.73 16.17
N LEU A 745 16.32 3.87 15.78
CA LEU A 745 16.83 3.43 14.48
C LEU A 745 16.61 1.93 14.22
N ALA A 746 16.65 1.11 15.27
CA ALA A 746 16.50 -0.34 15.17
C ALA A 746 15.04 -0.80 15.26
N PHE A 747 14.24 -0.24 16.16
CA PHE A 747 12.97 -0.83 16.58
C PHE A 747 11.80 0.13 16.65
N ASP A 748 11.96 1.43 16.44
CA ASP A 748 10.78 2.29 16.34
C ASP A 748 9.86 1.85 15.20
N ALA A 749 8.55 1.81 15.45
CA ALA A 749 7.60 1.36 14.46
C ALA A 749 7.51 2.29 13.26
N ALA A 750 7.61 3.60 13.48
CA ALA A 750 7.49 4.62 12.45
C ALA A 750 8.75 4.73 11.59
N ALA A 751 9.94 4.63 12.18
CA ALA A 751 11.20 4.93 11.50
C ALA A 751 12.28 3.84 11.57
N GLY A 752 12.10 2.81 12.41
CA GLY A 752 13.11 1.79 12.69
C GLY A 752 13.19 0.67 11.65
N LEU A 753 14.40 0.12 11.44
CA LEU A 753 14.62 -0.97 10.47
C LEU A 753 13.86 -2.25 10.83
N GLY A 754 13.57 -2.53 12.10
CA GLY A 754 12.85 -3.73 12.54
C GLY A 754 11.42 -3.79 12.03
N PHE A 755 10.78 -2.64 11.81
CA PHE A 755 9.45 -2.54 11.23
C PHE A 755 9.51 -2.25 9.74
N ALA A 756 10.41 -1.34 9.31
CA ALA A 756 10.52 -0.97 7.90
C ALA A 756 11.10 -2.08 7.01
N SER A 757 12.08 -2.84 7.52
CA SER A 757 12.75 -3.92 6.79
C SER A 757 13.45 -4.88 7.75
N PRO A 758 12.72 -5.72 8.53
CA PRO A 758 13.30 -6.64 9.51
C PRO A 758 14.36 -7.56 8.92
N PHE A 759 14.26 -7.88 7.63
CA PHE A 759 15.29 -8.60 6.87
C PHE A 759 16.66 -7.91 6.91
N LEU A 760 16.72 -6.58 6.75
CA LEU A 760 17.97 -5.80 6.75
C LEU A 760 18.49 -5.57 8.18
N LEU A 761 17.61 -5.46 9.17
CA LEU A 761 18.03 -5.45 10.58
C LEU A 761 18.75 -6.77 10.91
N ALA A 762 18.17 -7.91 10.53
CA ALA A 762 18.79 -9.21 10.71
C ALA A 762 20.06 -9.39 9.87
N ALA A 763 20.20 -8.65 8.75
CA ALA A 763 21.40 -8.65 7.93
C ALA A 763 22.64 -8.13 8.67
N LEU A 764 22.48 -7.35 9.74
CA LEU A 764 23.59 -6.90 10.59
C LEU A 764 24.42 -8.07 11.15
N LEU A 765 23.83 -9.24 11.34
CA LEU A 765 24.56 -10.46 11.76
C LEU A 765 25.62 -10.88 10.73
N GLY A 766 25.46 -10.48 9.46
CA GLY A 766 26.41 -10.71 8.38
C GLY A 766 27.59 -9.75 8.38
N VAL A 767 27.55 -8.65 9.15
CA VAL A 767 28.64 -7.67 9.23
C VAL A 767 29.93 -8.32 9.73
N VAL A 768 29.84 -9.28 10.65
CA VAL A 768 31.00 -10.06 11.12
C VAL A 768 31.69 -10.80 9.96
N TRP A 769 30.91 -11.31 9.01
CA TRP A 769 31.46 -11.95 7.82
C TRP A 769 32.14 -10.92 6.91
N VAL A 770 31.50 -9.77 6.68
CA VAL A 770 32.07 -8.67 5.87
C VAL A 770 33.37 -8.16 6.48
N TRP A 771 33.45 -8.00 7.81
CA TRP A 771 34.67 -7.60 8.50
C TRP A 771 35.81 -8.61 8.32
N ARG A 772 35.50 -9.91 8.47
CA ARG A 772 36.50 -10.99 8.41
C ARG A 772 36.99 -11.29 6.99
N ARG A 773 36.10 -11.24 5.99
CA ARG A 773 36.39 -11.61 4.59
C ARG A 773 36.62 -10.42 3.67
N GLY A 774 36.12 -9.25 4.03
CA GLY A 774 36.31 -8.02 3.28
C GLY A 774 37.75 -7.50 3.31
N ALA A 775 38.12 -6.79 2.26
CA ALA A 775 39.35 -6.03 2.17
C ALA A 775 39.24 -4.71 2.96
N CYS A 776 40.29 -3.90 2.91
CA CYS A 776 40.32 -2.63 3.62
C CYS A 776 39.16 -1.69 3.21
N GLY A 777 38.70 -1.76 1.95
CA GLY A 777 37.54 -0.98 1.48
C GLY A 777 36.24 -1.33 2.19
N GLU A 778 35.90 -2.61 2.30
CA GLU A 778 34.69 -3.04 3.03
C GLU A 778 34.76 -2.68 4.51
N ARG A 779 35.94 -2.85 5.13
CA ARG A 779 36.15 -2.46 6.53
C ARG A 779 36.03 -0.95 6.73
N ALA A 780 36.53 -0.16 5.78
CA ALA A 780 36.39 1.28 5.79
C ALA A 780 34.92 1.72 5.61
N LEU A 781 34.16 1.04 4.74
CA LEU A 781 32.74 1.29 4.58
C LEU A 781 31.97 1.00 5.90
N LEU A 782 32.32 -0.10 6.59
CA LEU A 782 31.76 -0.41 7.91
C LEU A 782 32.16 0.64 8.97
N LEU A 783 33.41 1.09 8.96
CA LEU A 783 33.87 2.16 9.85
C LEU A 783 33.11 3.46 9.59
N GLY A 784 32.88 3.82 8.33
CA GLY A 784 32.05 4.98 7.98
C GLY A 784 30.60 4.85 8.44
N GLY A 785 30.08 3.62 8.48
CA GLY A 785 28.80 3.32 9.13
C GLY A 785 28.81 3.54 10.63
N ILE A 786 29.85 3.12 11.32
CA ILE A 786 30.02 3.39 12.76
C ILE A 786 30.09 4.91 12.99
N LEU A 787 30.87 5.65 12.20
CA LEU A 787 30.95 7.12 12.30
C LEU A 787 29.60 7.79 12.08
N THR A 788 28.82 7.31 11.13
CA THR A 788 27.45 7.79 10.89
C THR A 788 26.54 7.55 12.09
N LEU A 789 26.60 6.36 12.69
CA LEU A 789 25.83 6.04 13.90
C LEU A 789 26.25 6.90 15.09
N LEU A 790 27.56 7.06 15.30
CA LEU A 790 28.11 7.92 16.37
C LEU A 790 27.64 9.37 16.23
N ALA A 791 27.64 9.90 14.99
CA ALA A 791 27.13 11.23 14.69
C ALA A 791 25.61 11.37 14.90
N LEU A 792 24.85 10.28 15.00
CA LEU A 792 23.42 10.32 15.30
C LEU A 792 23.12 10.22 16.80
N LEU A 793 24.06 9.76 17.64
CA LEU A 793 23.76 9.45 19.05
C LEU A 793 23.30 10.64 19.89
N HIS A 794 23.62 11.88 19.50
CA HIS A 794 23.12 13.10 20.12
C HIS A 794 21.87 13.66 19.43
N TYR A 795 21.52 13.12 18.25
CA TYR A 795 20.57 13.72 17.34
C TYR A 795 19.13 13.48 17.79
N VAL A 796 18.38 14.56 18.01
CA VAL A 796 17.02 14.49 18.55
C VAL A 796 16.02 14.00 17.50
N GLU A 797 16.28 14.25 16.22
CA GLU A 797 15.46 13.84 15.09
C GLU A 797 15.99 12.58 14.38
N TRP A 798 16.41 11.57 15.14
CA TRP A 798 16.99 10.33 14.58
C TRP A 798 16.05 9.61 13.60
N ARG A 799 14.74 9.95 13.59
CA ARG A 799 13.73 9.48 12.63
C ARG A 799 13.87 10.05 11.21
N GLY A 800 14.50 11.22 11.05
CA GLY A 800 14.74 11.84 9.75
C GLY A 800 13.83 13.02 9.37
N GLY A 801 13.02 13.52 10.32
CA GLY A 801 12.00 14.53 10.05
C GLY A 801 10.86 13.94 9.20
N ASP A 802 10.30 14.72 8.30
CA ASP A 802 9.26 14.28 7.34
C ASP A 802 9.88 13.46 6.21
N SER A 803 10.54 12.37 6.57
CA SER A 803 11.24 11.51 5.62
C SER A 803 10.86 10.05 5.80
N PRO A 804 11.03 9.24 4.74
CA PRO A 804 10.75 7.82 4.82
C PRO A 804 11.68 7.10 5.85
N PRO A 805 11.21 6.05 6.55
CA PRO A 805 11.94 5.30 7.57
C PRO A 805 13.41 4.97 7.25
N ALA A 806 14.23 4.90 8.31
CA ALA A 806 15.64 4.50 8.26
C ALA A 806 16.52 5.31 7.28
N ARG A 807 16.11 6.52 6.89
CA ARG A 807 16.83 7.42 5.97
C ARG A 807 18.33 7.52 6.27
N TYR A 808 18.70 7.70 7.54
CA TYR A 808 20.10 7.84 7.93
C TYR A 808 20.94 6.57 7.75
N LEU A 809 20.31 5.41 7.61
CA LEU A 809 20.98 4.12 7.42
C LEU A 809 21.09 3.73 5.94
N VAL A 810 20.38 4.42 5.04
CA VAL A 810 20.45 4.20 3.59
C VAL A 810 21.86 4.38 3.02
N PRO A 811 22.69 5.35 3.45
CA PRO A 811 24.08 5.44 3.00
C PRO A 811 24.90 4.15 3.29
N LEU A 812 24.49 3.38 4.30
CA LEU A 812 25.14 2.11 4.69
C LEU A 812 24.59 0.90 3.93
N TRP A 813 23.63 1.12 3.04
CA TRP A 813 22.93 0.06 2.33
C TRP A 813 23.89 -0.88 1.60
N GLY A 814 24.97 -0.38 1.00
CA GLY A 814 25.97 -1.22 0.34
C GLY A 814 26.62 -2.25 1.29
N ALA A 815 26.93 -1.86 2.52
CA ALA A 815 27.47 -2.78 3.53
C ALA A 815 26.40 -3.78 4.02
N LEU A 816 25.18 -3.30 4.24
CA LEU A 816 24.04 -4.15 4.62
C LEU A 816 23.71 -5.19 3.53
N ALA A 817 23.80 -4.80 2.25
CA ALA A 817 23.58 -5.67 1.11
C ALA A 817 24.63 -6.80 1.03
N LEU A 818 25.91 -6.49 1.26
CA LEU A 818 26.98 -7.49 1.35
C LEU A 818 26.74 -8.45 2.53
N ALA A 819 26.36 -7.92 3.69
CA ALA A 819 26.07 -8.70 4.88
C ALA A 819 24.86 -9.63 4.69
N ALA A 820 23.77 -9.11 4.09
CA ALA A 820 22.58 -9.88 3.74
C ALA A 820 22.91 -11.01 2.74
N ALA A 821 23.67 -10.69 1.69
CA ALA A 821 24.12 -11.67 0.71
C ALA A 821 24.94 -12.79 1.35
N ALA A 822 25.84 -12.46 2.29
CA ALA A 822 26.64 -13.44 3.00
C ALA A 822 25.79 -14.40 3.86
N LEU A 823 24.79 -13.88 4.57
CA LEU A 823 23.89 -14.71 5.39
C LEU A 823 23.00 -15.62 4.53
N LEU A 824 22.42 -15.09 3.44
CA LEU A 824 21.62 -15.88 2.49
C LEU A 824 22.48 -16.90 1.75
N ALA A 825 23.75 -16.58 1.51
CA ALA A 825 24.72 -17.47 0.90
C ALA A 825 25.27 -18.52 1.87
N GLY A 826 24.94 -18.52 3.16
CA GLY A 826 25.35 -19.56 4.11
C GLY A 826 24.56 -20.87 3.98
N ALA A 827 25.18 -22.01 4.34
CA ALA A 827 24.62 -23.37 4.17
C ALA A 827 23.48 -23.77 5.14
N GLY A 828 22.66 -22.83 5.63
CA GLY A 828 21.36 -23.16 6.24
C GLY A 828 21.13 -22.82 7.72
N ARG A 829 22.13 -22.34 8.48
CA ARG A 829 21.95 -22.03 9.91
C ARG A 829 21.11 -20.77 10.19
N GLY A 830 21.23 -19.73 9.36
CA GLY A 830 20.50 -18.46 9.52
C GLY A 830 19.50 -18.13 8.40
N ARG A 831 19.54 -18.87 7.29
CA ARG A 831 18.72 -18.59 6.09
C ARG A 831 17.22 -18.70 6.38
N GLY A 832 16.81 -19.74 7.12
CA GLY A 832 15.40 -19.94 7.44
C GLY A 832 14.83 -18.82 8.32
N LEU A 833 15.64 -18.27 9.23
CA LEU A 833 15.29 -17.11 10.05
C LEU A 833 15.08 -15.87 9.17
N LEU A 834 16.01 -15.59 8.24
CA LEU A 834 15.86 -14.47 7.30
C LEU A 834 14.64 -14.61 6.40
N VAL A 835 14.38 -15.82 5.89
CA VAL A 835 13.21 -16.08 5.03
C VAL A 835 11.90 -15.85 5.80
N ALA A 836 11.86 -16.17 7.10
CA ALA A 836 10.69 -15.88 7.92
C ALA A 836 10.43 -14.39 8.15
N LEU A 837 11.43 -13.52 7.94
CA LEU A 837 11.29 -12.05 8.02
C LEU A 837 10.97 -11.40 6.67
N LEU A 838 10.94 -12.16 5.57
CA LEU A 838 10.58 -11.62 4.26
C LEU A 838 9.12 -11.15 4.19
N PRO A 839 8.11 -11.88 4.71
CA PRO A 839 6.71 -11.43 4.61
C PRO A 839 6.46 -10.00 5.11
N PRO A 840 6.83 -9.60 6.35
CA PRO A 840 6.63 -8.21 6.80
C PRO A 840 7.51 -7.22 6.01
N THR A 841 8.71 -7.61 5.58
CA THR A 841 9.59 -6.76 4.76
C THR A 841 8.93 -6.44 3.41
N VAL A 842 8.33 -7.44 2.77
CA VAL A 842 7.66 -7.28 1.47
C VAL A 842 6.34 -6.52 1.64
N ALA A 843 5.62 -6.71 2.75
CA ALA A 843 4.40 -5.95 3.05
C ALA A 843 4.69 -4.44 3.15
N VAL A 844 5.73 -4.06 3.91
CA VAL A 844 6.11 -2.64 4.01
C VAL A 844 6.69 -2.11 2.70
N TRP A 845 7.45 -2.92 1.95
CA TRP A 845 7.90 -2.56 0.61
C TRP A 845 6.72 -2.29 -0.34
N TRP A 846 5.68 -3.13 -0.30
CA TRP A 846 4.48 -2.97 -1.12
C TRP A 846 3.78 -1.65 -0.80
N VAL A 847 3.50 -1.41 0.49
CA VAL A 847 2.90 -0.16 0.98
C VAL A 847 3.76 1.04 0.61
N GLY A 848 5.09 0.96 0.72
CA GLY A 848 5.97 2.07 0.38
C GLY A 848 6.02 2.43 -1.10
N VAL A 849 5.62 1.50 -1.99
CA VAL A 849 5.57 1.74 -3.43
C VAL A 849 4.17 2.20 -3.87
N THR A 850 3.09 1.69 -3.27
CA THR A 850 1.70 2.03 -3.66
C THR A 850 1.08 3.15 -2.84
N HIS A 851 1.48 3.30 -1.56
CA HIS A 851 1.01 4.31 -0.61
C HIS A 851 2.18 4.97 0.13
N PRO A 852 3.15 5.58 -0.60
CA PRO A 852 4.37 6.13 0.01
C PRO A 852 4.11 7.16 1.11
N ALA A 853 3.01 7.93 1.03
CA ALA A 853 2.62 8.89 2.04
C ALA A 853 2.37 8.26 3.42
N TRP A 854 1.92 7.00 3.48
CA TRP A 854 1.69 6.30 4.76
C TRP A 854 3.00 6.04 5.51
N LEU A 855 4.13 5.99 4.83
CA LEU A 855 5.42 5.75 5.49
C LEU A 855 6.05 7.01 6.05
N ILE A 856 5.45 8.18 5.87
CA ILE A 856 6.00 9.43 6.41
C ILE A 856 5.34 9.72 7.73
N ASN A 857 6.16 9.71 8.77
CA ASN A 857 5.73 10.09 10.11
C ASN A 857 5.96 11.60 10.29
N VAL A 858 4.97 12.32 10.83
CA VAL A 858 5.02 13.78 11.07
C VAL A 858 5.62 14.15 12.43
N GLY A 859 6.15 13.18 13.16
CA GLY A 859 6.67 13.35 14.51
C GLY A 859 5.59 13.26 15.58
N ASP A 860 4.43 12.70 15.27
CA ASP A 860 3.46 12.39 16.32
C ASP A 860 3.87 11.14 17.11
N GLY A 861 4.65 10.22 16.54
CA GLY A 861 4.98 8.92 17.14
C GLY A 861 4.00 7.80 16.78
N GLY A 862 3.07 8.07 15.86
CA GLY A 862 2.18 7.09 15.24
C GLY A 862 2.88 6.23 14.17
N PHE A 863 2.19 5.20 13.71
CA PHE A 863 2.70 4.26 12.70
C PHE A 863 1.52 3.82 11.85
N TRP A 864 1.63 3.94 10.52
CA TRP A 864 0.49 3.73 9.61
C TRP A 864 -0.32 2.46 9.87
N LEU A 865 0.32 1.33 10.20
CA LEU A 865 -0.40 0.10 10.48
C LEU A 865 -1.13 0.20 11.82
N GLY A 866 -0.46 0.74 12.85
CA GLY A 866 -1.09 1.02 14.14
C GLY A 866 -2.26 1.99 14.01
N ASP A 867 -2.12 3.02 13.17
CA ASP A 867 -3.14 4.02 12.89
C ASP A 867 -4.38 3.41 12.22
N LEU A 868 -4.16 2.57 11.19
CA LEU A 868 -5.23 1.84 10.52
C LEU A 868 -5.94 0.86 11.46
N LEU A 869 -5.19 0.15 12.32
CA LEU A 869 -5.75 -0.77 13.30
C LEU A 869 -6.56 -0.02 14.36
N ALA A 870 -6.05 1.12 14.85
CA ALA A 870 -6.71 1.94 15.85
C ALA A 870 -8.04 2.49 15.30
N ALA A 871 -8.02 3.04 14.08
CA ALA A 871 -9.22 3.49 13.39
C ALA A 871 -10.22 2.35 13.12
N ARG A 872 -9.73 1.18 12.67
CA ARG A 872 -10.56 0.02 12.33
C ARG A 872 -11.30 -0.57 13.53
N PHE A 873 -10.60 -0.75 14.64
CA PHE A 873 -11.14 -1.44 15.82
C PHE A 873 -11.68 -0.47 16.88
N ARG A 874 -11.41 0.84 16.72
CA ARG A 874 -11.74 1.92 17.66
C ARG A 874 -11.18 1.63 19.06
N VAL A 875 -9.88 1.34 19.11
CA VAL A 875 -9.09 1.02 20.32
C VAL A 875 -7.69 1.61 20.20
N ASP A 876 -6.97 1.79 21.31
CA ASP A 876 -5.56 2.17 21.24
C ASP A 876 -4.66 0.98 20.84
N ALA A 877 -4.41 0.90 19.54
CA ALA A 877 -3.49 -0.07 18.94
C ALA A 877 -2.03 0.40 18.93
N LEU A 878 -1.75 1.70 19.11
CA LEU A 878 -0.40 2.26 19.04
C LEU A 878 0.49 1.75 20.17
N ASP A 879 -0.12 1.45 21.31
CA ASP A 879 0.50 0.76 22.43
C ASP A 879 1.10 -0.62 22.14
N LEU A 880 0.71 -1.28 21.05
CA LEU A 880 1.31 -2.56 20.65
C LEU A 880 2.62 -2.37 19.89
N PHE A 881 2.90 -1.15 19.47
CA PHE A 881 4.04 -0.80 18.65
C PHE A 881 5.03 0.07 19.44
N PRO A 882 6.33 -0.24 19.41
CA PRO A 882 7.33 0.58 20.07
C PRO A 882 7.43 1.96 19.39
N SER A 883 7.20 3.01 20.16
CA SER A 883 7.52 4.39 19.78
C SER A 883 8.62 4.91 20.69
N PHE A 884 9.71 5.40 20.09
CA PHE A 884 10.79 6.08 20.79
C PHE A 884 10.57 7.59 20.87
N LEU A 885 9.47 8.08 20.27
CA LEU A 885 8.95 9.44 20.44
C LEU A 885 7.93 9.48 21.58
N ARG A 886 6.86 8.67 21.52
CA ARG A 886 5.83 8.58 22.56
C ARG A 886 6.22 7.62 23.68
N PRO A 887 6.17 8.01 24.97
CA PRO A 887 6.44 7.08 26.06
C PRO A 887 5.37 5.98 26.14
N SER A 888 5.78 4.72 25.98
CA SER A 888 4.92 3.55 26.15
C SER A 888 5.72 2.36 26.70
N PRO A 889 5.08 1.38 27.36
CA PRO A 889 5.73 0.13 27.76
C PRO A 889 6.31 -0.63 26.55
N ALA A 890 5.64 -0.57 25.40
CA ALA A 890 6.07 -1.24 24.18
C ALA A 890 7.45 -0.78 23.70
N ARG A 891 7.85 0.47 23.98
CA ARG A 891 9.19 1.01 23.70
C ARG A 891 10.32 0.08 24.16
N TRP A 892 10.15 -0.58 25.31
CA TRP A 892 11.18 -1.46 25.87
C TRP A 892 10.81 -2.94 25.76
N VAL A 893 9.53 -3.28 25.99
CA VAL A 893 9.07 -4.68 25.99
C VAL A 893 9.18 -5.30 24.60
N VAL A 894 8.76 -4.60 23.54
CA VAL A 894 8.76 -5.15 22.18
C VAL A 894 10.18 -5.40 21.67
N PRO A 895 11.14 -4.45 21.77
CA PRO A 895 12.53 -4.71 21.38
C PRO A 895 13.17 -5.85 22.18
N ALA A 896 12.94 -5.91 23.50
CA ALA A 896 13.48 -6.96 24.35
C ALA A 896 12.92 -8.34 23.97
N ALA A 897 11.61 -8.44 23.76
CA ALA A 897 10.95 -9.68 23.33
C ALA A 897 11.40 -10.11 21.92
N ALA A 898 11.53 -9.16 20.98
CA ALA A 898 12.01 -9.43 19.63
C ALA A 898 13.47 -9.94 19.64
N LEU A 899 14.35 -9.31 20.43
CA LEU A 899 15.73 -9.73 20.57
C LEU A 899 15.84 -11.10 21.24
N ALA A 900 15.12 -11.34 22.33
CA ALA A 900 15.09 -12.62 23.02
C ALA A 900 14.61 -13.74 22.10
N THR A 901 13.54 -13.50 21.33
CA THR A 901 13.00 -14.44 20.34
C THR A 901 14.00 -14.72 19.22
N ALA A 902 14.66 -13.68 18.69
CA ALA A 902 15.66 -13.83 17.65
C ALA A 902 16.90 -14.62 18.13
N LEU A 903 17.36 -14.35 19.35
CA LEU A 903 18.48 -15.07 19.98
C LEU A 903 18.12 -16.53 20.26
N ALA A 904 16.94 -16.80 20.81
CA ALA A 904 16.44 -18.15 21.07
C ALA A 904 16.26 -18.94 19.78
N ALA A 905 15.63 -18.35 18.76
CA ALA A 905 15.46 -18.98 17.45
C ALA A 905 16.81 -19.20 16.75
N GLY A 906 17.75 -18.26 16.89
CA GLY A 906 19.13 -18.37 16.42
C GLY A 906 19.89 -19.51 17.09
N ALA A 907 19.83 -19.62 18.42
CA ALA A 907 20.44 -20.68 19.19
C ALA A 907 19.83 -22.05 18.85
N ALA A 908 18.50 -22.13 18.75
CA ALA A 908 17.79 -23.34 18.35
C ALA A 908 18.14 -23.76 16.92
N ALA A 909 18.20 -22.83 15.96
CA ALA A 909 18.60 -23.12 14.58
C ALA A 909 20.07 -23.54 14.47
N ARG A 910 20.94 -23.02 15.33
CA ARG A 910 22.35 -23.46 15.43
C ARG A 910 22.45 -24.90 15.95
N ARG A 911 21.69 -25.25 17.00
CA ARG A 911 21.67 -26.60 17.59
C ARG A 911 20.95 -27.61 16.70
N ARG A 912 19.86 -27.20 16.05
CA ARG A 912 19.00 -28.04 15.20
C ARG A 912 18.73 -27.33 13.88
N PRO A 913 19.57 -27.50 12.84
CA PRO A 913 19.39 -26.81 11.55
C PRO A 913 18.00 -27.03 10.92
N ARG A 914 17.39 -28.20 11.16
CA ARG A 914 16.00 -28.51 10.73
C ARG A 914 14.98 -27.52 11.27
N PHE A 915 15.18 -26.97 12.48
CA PHE A 915 14.31 -25.95 13.07
C PHE A 915 14.33 -24.65 12.25
N GLY A 916 15.51 -24.20 11.82
CA GLY A 916 15.61 -23.02 10.94
C GLY A 916 14.85 -23.21 9.63
N TRP A 917 14.99 -24.38 8.99
CA TRP A 917 14.22 -24.72 7.79
C TRP A 917 12.72 -24.78 8.04
N TRP A 918 12.30 -25.32 9.18
CA TRP A 918 10.89 -25.35 9.59
C TRP A 918 10.33 -23.94 9.76
N LEU A 919 11.08 -23.03 10.38
CA LEU A 919 10.66 -21.64 10.59
C LEU A 919 10.47 -20.90 9.26
N GLY A 920 11.45 -21.01 8.35
CA GLY A 920 11.33 -20.42 7.02
C GLY A 920 10.23 -21.05 6.16
N ARG A 921 9.89 -22.33 6.39
CA ARG A 921 8.78 -23.02 5.73
C ARG A 921 7.42 -22.63 6.30
N SER A 922 7.35 -22.31 7.58
CA SER A 922 6.11 -21.98 8.28
C SER A 922 5.89 -20.46 8.38
N ALA A 923 6.65 -19.66 7.63
CA ALA A 923 6.65 -18.20 7.71
C ALA A 923 5.23 -17.60 7.59
N ALA A 924 4.46 -18.01 6.57
CA ALA A 924 3.10 -17.53 6.39
C ALA A 924 2.21 -17.88 7.59
N ALA A 925 2.26 -19.13 8.07
CA ALA A 925 1.50 -19.57 9.24
C ALA A 925 1.87 -18.80 10.51
N LEU A 926 3.16 -18.52 10.74
CA LEU A 926 3.63 -17.75 11.88
C LEU A 926 3.09 -16.32 11.87
N TRP A 927 3.11 -15.65 10.72
CA TRP A 927 2.58 -14.28 10.59
C TRP A 927 1.05 -14.23 10.68
N LEU A 928 0.34 -15.24 10.16
CA LEU A 928 -1.12 -15.37 10.36
C LEU A 928 -1.47 -15.58 11.83
N ALA A 929 -0.73 -16.44 12.53
CA ALA A 929 -0.93 -16.66 13.96
C ALA A 929 -0.61 -15.41 14.78
N LEU A 930 0.43 -14.66 14.42
CA LEU A 930 0.76 -13.39 15.06
C LEU A 930 -0.34 -12.34 14.81
N ALA A 931 -0.90 -12.26 13.61
CA ALA A 931 -2.03 -11.38 13.31
C ALA A 931 -3.27 -11.76 14.14
N ALA A 932 -3.59 -13.05 14.26
CA ALA A 932 -4.68 -13.52 15.11
C ALA A 932 -4.46 -13.15 16.58
N ALA A 933 -3.24 -13.32 17.08
CA ALA A 933 -2.87 -12.92 18.44
C ALA A 933 -2.98 -11.41 18.65
N ALA A 934 -2.50 -10.59 17.70
CA ALA A 934 -2.59 -9.13 17.77
C ALA A 934 -4.05 -8.66 17.82
N VAL A 935 -4.91 -9.18 16.92
CA VAL A 935 -6.36 -8.90 16.92
C VAL A 935 -7.02 -9.29 18.25
N THR A 936 -6.67 -10.46 18.78
CA THR A 936 -7.19 -10.92 20.07
C THR A 936 -6.73 -10.02 21.21
N VAL A 937 -5.46 -9.63 21.27
CA VAL A 937 -4.91 -8.75 22.31
C VAL A 937 -5.54 -7.37 22.26
N MET A 938 -5.71 -6.78 21.07
CA MET A 938 -6.41 -5.49 20.91
C MET A 938 -7.83 -5.53 21.48
N ASN A 939 -8.50 -6.69 21.42
CA ASN A 939 -9.81 -6.88 22.00
C ASN A 939 -9.82 -7.35 23.46
N LEU A 940 -8.69 -7.55 24.12
CA LEU A 940 -8.67 -7.91 25.53
C LEU A 940 -8.08 -6.80 26.41
N LYS A 941 -7.20 -5.98 25.83
CA LYS A 941 -6.57 -4.84 26.50
C LYS A 941 -7.59 -3.75 26.86
N ALA A 942 -7.43 -3.17 28.05
CA ALA A 942 -8.05 -1.90 28.42
C ALA A 942 -7.11 -0.75 28.05
N ASP A 943 -7.68 0.40 27.69
CA ASP A 943 -6.89 1.59 27.34
C ASP A 943 -6.32 2.21 28.61
N TRP A 944 -5.05 2.62 28.56
CA TRP A 944 -4.41 3.38 29.64
C TRP A 944 -4.16 4.84 29.24
N ARG A 945 -4.07 5.12 27.94
CA ARG A 945 -3.86 6.45 27.37
C ARG A 945 -4.46 6.49 25.95
N VAL A 946 -5.07 7.61 25.59
CA VAL A 946 -5.47 7.93 24.21
C VAL A 946 -5.15 9.39 23.95
N GLU A 947 -4.31 9.68 22.96
CA GLU A 947 -4.08 11.06 22.54
C GLU A 947 -5.25 11.55 21.70
N ILE A 948 -5.63 12.82 21.84
CA ILE A 948 -6.79 13.39 21.13
C ILE A 948 -6.53 13.46 19.61
N GLU A 949 -5.26 13.43 19.22
CA GLU A 949 -4.88 13.33 17.82
C GLU A 949 -4.95 11.92 17.24
N ASP A 950 -5.14 10.88 18.07
CA ASP A 950 -5.08 9.50 17.61
C ASP A 950 -6.18 9.18 16.57
N PRO A 951 -5.92 8.26 15.62
CA PRO A 951 -6.80 8.02 14.47
C PRO A 951 -8.21 7.50 14.82
N GLN A 952 -8.40 6.91 16.00
CA GLN A 952 -9.71 6.48 16.49
C GLN A 952 -10.59 7.64 17.00
N VAL A 953 -10.01 8.82 17.25
CA VAL A 953 -10.73 9.98 17.80
C VAL A 953 -11.44 10.73 16.67
N VAL A 954 -12.76 10.89 16.81
CA VAL A 954 -13.57 11.63 15.84
C VAL A 954 -13.64 13.09 16.28
N ARG A 955 -13.18 14.00 15.42
CA ARG A 955 -13.18 15.45 15.68
C ARG A 955 -14.45 16.09 15.13
N ARG A 956 -15.08 16.98 15.91
CA ARG A 956 -16.22 17.81 15.52
C ARG A 956 -15.78 19.27 15.56
N GLY A 957 -15.02 19.68 14.54
CA GLY A 957 -14.30 20.96 14.52
C GLY A 957 -12.89 20.85 15.11
N GLY A 958 -12.26 22.00 15.30
CA GLY A 958 -10.92 22.12 15.87
C GLY A 958 -9.78 21.96 14.88
N VAL A 959 -8.60 22.45 15.27
CA VAL A 959 -7.37 22.44 14.46
C VAL A 959 -6.24 21.76 15.24
N GLY A 960 -5.39 20.99 14.56
CA GLY A 960 -4.23 20.37 15.19
C GLY A 960 -3.23 21.42 15.70
N GLU A 961 -2.69 21.17 16.89
CA GLU A 961 -1.68 21.98 17.56
C GLU A 961 -0.41 21.13 17.76
N PRO A 962 0.79 21.63 17.42
CA PRO A 962 1.01 22.84 16.63
C PRO A 962 0.52 22.64 15.19
N PRO A 963 0.29 23.73 14.43
CA PRO A 963 -0.21 23.66 13.05
C PRO A 963 0.66 22.80 12.12
N PRO A 964 0.09 22.27 11.02
CA PRO A 964 0.85 21.58 9.98
C PRO A 964 2.03 22.42 9.46
N GLY A 965 3.15 21.77 9.16
CA GLY A 965 4.39 22.44 8.74
C GLY A 965 5.25 22.96 9.91
N THR A 966 4.94 22.61 11.16
CA THR A 966 5.80 22.94 12.31
C THR A 966 7.03 22.04 12.36
N PHE A 967 8.22 22.64 12.23
CA PHE A 967 9.49 21.93 12.32
C PHE A 967 9.68 21.25 13.69
N SER A 968 10.17 20.01 13.71
CA SER A 968 10.35 19.20 14.93
C SER A 968 9.10 19.15 15.83
N ARG A 969 7.91 18.96 15.24
CA ARG A 969 6.60 18.93 15.92
C ARG A 969 6.59 18.21 17.29
N PHE A 970 7.24 17.05 17.40
CA PHE A 970 7.36 16.26 18.64
C PHE A 970 8.05 16.94 19.82
N LEU A 971 8.72 18.08 19.61
CA LEU A 971 9.33 18.89 20.67
C LEU A 971 8.37 19.88 21.31
N VAL A 972 7.18 20.05 20.72
CA VAL A 972 6.16 21.00 21.14
C VAL A 972 4.96 20.19 21.69
N PRO A 973 4.25 20.69 22.73
CA PRO A 973 2.99 20.08 23.15
C PRO A 973 2.03 19.90 21.96
N ASN A 974 1.49 18.69 21.82
CA ASN A 974 0.55 18.33 20.76
C ASN A 974 -0.89 18.23 21.29
N GLY A 975 -1.87 18.35 20.39
CA GLY A 975 -3.27 18.28 20.75
C GLY A 975 -4.21 18.85 19.70
N VAL A 976 -5.49 18.92 20.03
CA VAL A 976 -6.49 19.56 19.17
C VAL A 976 -7.00 20.82 19.86
N ARG A 977 -6.83 21.96 19.19
CA ARG A 977 -7.37 23.24 19.59
C ARG A 977 -8.84 23.32 19.22
N LEU A 978 -9.69 23.40 20.22
CA LEU A 978 -11.14 23.58 20.12
C LEU A 978 -11.53 25.02 20.41
N ARG A 979 -12.50 25.51 19.64
CA ARG A 979 -13.24 26.77 19.84
C ARG A 979 -14.63 26.47 20.38
N HIS A 980 -15.38 27.53 20.69
CA HIS A 980 -16.76 27.43 21.16
C HIS A 980 -17.62 26.55 20.23
N GLY A 981 -18.29 25.55 20.79
CA GLY A 981 -19.18 24.63 20.07
C GLY A 981 -18.46 23.46 19.38
N GLU A 982 -17.13 23.43 19.39
CA GLU A 982 -16.34 22.33 18.83
C GLU A 982 -16.08 21.24 19.89
N GLY A 983 -15.84 20.02 19.44
CA GLY A 983 -15.67 18.87 20.34
C GLY A 983 -14.95 17.68 19.73
N VAL A 984 -14.76 16.65 20.55
CA VAL A 984 -14.14 15.37 20.17
C VAL A 984 -14.93 14.21 20.76
N LEU A 985 -14.92 13.09 20.05
CA LEU A 985 -15.50 11.83 20.46
C LEU A 985 -14.39 10.78 20.53
N VAL A 986 -14.08 10.32 21.74
CA VAL A 986 -12.94 9.47 22.06
C VAL A 986 -13.43 8.07 22.42
N PRO A 987 -13.21 7.05 21.57
CA PRO A 987 -13.45 5.67 21.94
C PRO A 987 -12.50 5.25 23.06
N LEU A 988 -13.04 4.62 24.10
CA LEU A 988 -12.26 4.08 25.21
C LEU A 988 -12.76 2.69 25.60
N ARG A 989 -11.84 1.90 26.12
CA ARG A 989 -12.13 0.64 26.79
C ARG A 989 -11.61 0.65 28.21
N LEU A 990 -12.54 0.69 29.16
CA LEU A 990 -12.23 0.89 30.57
C LEU A 990 -12.30 -0.43 31.34
N ALA A 991 -11.31 -0.67 32.20
CA ALA A 991 -11.42 -1.70 33.22
C ALA A 991 -12.42 -1.27 34.31
N PRO A 992 -13.00 -2.20 35.10
CA PRO A 992 -13.85 -1.83 36.24
C PRO A 992 -13.12 -0.85 37.17
N ARG A 993 -13.83 0.17 37.69
CA ARG A 993 -13.29 1.20 38.61
C ARG A 993 -12.13 2.03 38.02
N SER A 994 -12.17 2.30 36.72
CA SER A 994 -11.20 3.19 36.08
C SER A 994 -11.56 4.67 36.30
N ARG A 995 -10.56 5.51 36.59
CA ARG A 995 -10.68 6.98 36.58
C ARG A 995 -10.06 7.52 35.30
N VAL A 996 -10.83 8.31 34.54
CA VAL A 996 -10.34 8.97 33.32
C VAL A 996 -9.98 10.42 33.61
N VAL A 997 -8.79 10.83 33.19
CA VAL A 997 -8.23 12.17 33.38
C VAL A 997 -7.94 12.78 32.01
N LEU A 998 -8.46 13.98 31.75
CA LEU A 998 -8.17 14.78 30.58
C LEU A 998 -6.98 15.70 30.87
N GLU A 999 -5.97 15.69 30.02
CA GLU A 999 -4.82 16.61 30.04
C GLU A 999 -4.93 17.62 28.88
N GLY A 1000 -4.61 18.89 29.14
CA GLY A 1000 -4.71 19.96 28.15
C GLY A 1000 -4.43 21.34 28.76
N TRP A 1001 -4.67 22.40 27.99
CA TRP A 1001 -4.53 23.79 28.45
C TRP A 1001 -5.57 24.73 27.84
N LEU A 1002 -5.80 25.87 28.51
CA LEU A 1002 -6.74 26.90 28.07
C LEU A 1002 -5.98 28.09 27.48
N ASP A 1003 -6.59 28.76 26.51
CA ASP A 1003 -6.00 29.89 25.81
C ASP A 1003 -7.01 31.02 25.57
N GLY A 1004 -6.51 32.25 25.48
CA GLY A 1004 -7.34 33.45 25.44
C GLY A 1004 -8.25 33.59 26.66
N GLU A 1005 -9.47 34.10 26.44
CA GLU A 1005 -10.47 34.35 27.50
C GLU A 1005 -10.92 33.07 28.24
N ALA A 1006 -10.71 31.89 27.65
CA ALA A 1006 -11.03 30.62 28.30
C ALA A 1006 -10.21 30.39 29.59
N ARG A 1007 -9.05 31.05 29.74
CA ARG A 1007 -8.22 30.95 30.96
C ARG A 1007 -8.94 31.46 32.21
N GLN A 1008 -9.86 32.40 32.05
CA GLN A 1008 -10.66 32.98 33.13
C GLN A 1008 -11.88 32.12 33.49
N GLY A 1009 -12.30 31.23 32.58
CA GLY A 1009 -13.37 30.27 32.79
C GLY A 1009 -13.96 29.75 31.48
N ALA A 1010 -14.10 28.42 31.37
CA ALA A 1010 -14.80 27.73 30.31
C ALA A 1010 -15.50 26.48 30.87
N THR A 1011 -16.39 25.86 30.09
CA THR A 1011 -17.08 24.62 30.48
C THR A 1011 -16.83 23.54 29.43
N LEU A 1012 -16.42 22.36 29.89
CA LEU A 1012 -16.38 21.15 29.07
C LEU A 1012 -17.64 20.33 29.33
N TRP A 1013 -18.43 20.09 28.29
CA TRP A 1013 -19.57 19.19 28.36
C TRP A 1013 -19.09 17.78 28.04
N VAL A 1014 -19.25 16.87 29.00
CA VAL A 1014 -18.72 15.51 28.93
C VAL A 1014 -19.86 14.50 28.97
N ARG A 1015 -19.88 13.54 28.05
CA ARG A 1015 -20.89 12.49 27.98
C ARG A 1015 -20.24 11.14 27.74
N TRP A 1016 -20.63 10.10 28.50
CA TRP A 1016 -20.22 8.71 28.28
C TRP A 1016 -21.37 7.92 27.65
N ARG A 1017 -21.16 7.35 26.45
CA ARG A 1017 -22.20 6.63 25.68
C ARG A 1017 -23.51 7.45 25.64
N ASP A 1018 -24.66 6.81 25.81
CA ASP A 1018 -25.99 7.44 25.87
C ASP A 1018 -26.35 7.97 27.27
N GLY A 1019 -25.36 8.22 28.13
CA GLY A 1019 -25.55 8.79 29.46
C GLY A 1019 -25.90 10.28 29.44
N ALA A 1020 -26.13 10.85 30.63
CA ALA A 1020 -26.36 12.27 30.80
C ALA A 1020 -25.09 13.08 30.46
N THR A 1021 -25.27 14.25 29.86
CA THR A 1021 -24.17 15.18 29.63
C THR A 1021 -23.90 15.97 30.91
N VAL A 1022 -22.66 15.92 31.40
CA VAL A 1022 -22.25 16.57 32.65
C VAL A 1022 -21.36 17.78 32.33
N PRO A 1023 -21.67 18.99 32.85
CA PRO A 1023 -20.80 20.14 32.70
C PRO A 1023 -19.63 20.06 33.67
N VAL A 1024 -18.41 20.29 33.17
CA VAL A 1024 -17.19 20.35 33.98
C VAL A 1024 -16.55 21.72 33.82
N PRO A 1025 -16.60 22.59 34.85
CA PRO A 1025 -15.98 23.91 34.79
C PRO A 1025 -14.45 23.78 34.79
N VAL A 1026 -13.79 24.55 33.94
CA VAL A 1026 -12.33 24.60 33.82
C VAL A 1026 -11.84 26.05 33.77
N ALA A 1027 -10.74 26.34 34.46
CA ALA A 1027 -10.07 27.64 34.45
C ALA A 1027 -8.59 27.44 34.80
N GLY A 1028 -7.74 28.39 34.40
CA GLY A 1028 -6.29 28.34 34.69
C GLY A 1028 -5.42 28.73 33.51
N ALA A 1029 -4.22 29.24 33.82
CA ALA A 1029 -3.27 29.76 32.84
C ALA A 1029 -2.21 28.74 32.38
N THR A 1030 -2.13 27.58 33.04
CA THR A 1030 -1.10 26.55 32.78
C THR A 1030 -1.74 25.27 32.26
N PRO A 1031 -0.97 24.43 31.52
CA PRO A 1031 -1.36 23.05 31.28
C PRO A 1031 -1.74 22.34 32.57
N GLY A 1032 -2.84 21.60 32.53
CA GLY A 1032 -3.44 20.98 33.70
C GLY A 1032 -4.09 19.64 33.37
N SER A 1033 -4.60 18.99 34.41
CA SER A 1033 -5.29 17.71 34.29
C SER A 1033 -6.58 17.73 35.10
N ILE A 1034 -7.67 17.21 34.54
CA ILE A 1034 -9.02 17.25 35.10
C ILE A 1034 -9.58 15.84 35.07
N ALA A 1035 -10.19 15.38 36.18
CA ALA A 1035 -10.89 14.11 36.19
C ALA A 1035 -12.27 14.24 35.55
N LEU A 1036 -12.60 13.34 34.63
CA LEU A 1036 -13.89 13.32 33.95
C LEU A 1036 -14.92 12.56 34.80
N PRO A 1037 -16.14 13.11 35.02
CA PRO A 1037 -17.17 12.49 35.83
C PRO A 1037 -17.91 11.40 35.04
N LEU A 1038 -17.26 10.25 34.80
CA LEU A 1038 -17.80 9.16 33.98
C LEU A 1038 -18.59 8.10 34.77
N GLY A 1039 -18.75 8.25 36.10
CA GLY A 1039 -19.45 7.26 36.94
C GLY A 1039 -18.80 5.87 36.92
N ASP A 1040 -19.61 4.81 36.99
CA ASP A 1040 -19.18 3.39 36.93
C ASP A 1040 -18.88 2.90 35.49
N ALA A 1041 -18.32 3.76 34.64
CA ALA A 1041 -18.00 3.43 33.26
C ALA A 1041 -16.99 2.26 33.16
N HIS A 1042 -17.39 1.20 32.45
CA HIS A 1042 -16.56 0.03 32.20
C HIS A 1042 -16.87 -0.58 30.81
N GLY A 1043 -15.92 -1.35 30.29
CA GLY A 1043 -16.01 -1.95 28.96
C GLY A 1043 -15.79 -0.94 27.83
N LYS A 1044 -16.19 -1.30 26.62
CA LYS A 1044 -16.01 -0.48 25.40
C LYS A 1044 -17.09 0.60 25.33
N GLY A 1045 -16.73 1.87 25.21
CA GLY A 1045 -17.65 2.99 25.09
C GLY A 1045 -16.96 4.21 24.47
N GLU A 1046 -17.65 5.35 24.47
CA GLU A 1046 -17.17 6.58 23.85
C GLU A 1046 -17.40 7.75 24.81
N VAL A 1047 -16.37 8.59 24.97
CA VAL A 1047 -16.45 9.87 25.69
C VAL A 1047 -16.60 10.97 24.66
N GLU A 1048 -17.69 11.72 24.72
CA GLU A 1048 -17.86 12.95 23.98
C GLU A 1048 -17.48 14.15 24.86
N ILE A 1049 -16.67 15.05 24.32
CA ILE A 1049 -16.21 16.27 24.99
C ILE A 1049 -16.49 17.45 24.07
N THR A 1050 -17.27 18.43 24.51
CA THR A 1050 -17.56 19.66 23.76
C THR A 1050 -17.17 20.89 24.56
N LEU A 1051 -16.49 21.85 23.94
CA LEU A 1051 -16.05 23.09 24.58
C LEU A 1051 -17.12 24.18 24.47
N VAL A 1052 -17.48 24.77 25.61
CA VAL A 1052 -18.21 26.04 25.68
C VAL A 1052 -17.29 27.07 26.32
N ALA A 1053 -16.77 27.98 25.48
CA ALA A 1053 -15.84 29.03 25.88
C ALA A 1053 -16.40 30.44 25.60
N PRO A 1054 -15.93 31.47 26.32
CA PRO A 1054 -16.20 32.88 25.99
C PRO A 1054 -15.64 33.26 24.59
N PRO A 1055 -16.13 34.36 23.98
CA PRO A 1055 -15.57 34.87 22.73
C PRO A 1055 -14.05 35.09 22.83
N GLY A 1056 -13.28 34.60 21.84
CA GLY A 1056 -11.82 34.67 21.86
C GLY A 1056 -11.13 33.62 22.75
N GLY A 1057 -11.88 32.79 23.49
CA GLY A 1057 -11.37 31.66 24.25
C GLY A 1057 -11.24 30.38 23.42
N SER A 1058 -10.21 29.57 23.70
CA SER A 1058 -10.03 28.23 23.13
C SER A 1058 -9.42 27.27 24.16
N ALA A 1059 -9.56 25.97 23.92
CA ALA A 1059 -8.89 24.95 24.72
C ALA A 1059 -8.11 24.01 23.80
N VAL A 1060 -6.92 23.60 24.21
CA VAL A 1060 -6.19 22.53 23.54
C VAL A 1060 -6.30 21.27 24.38
N LEU A 1061 -6.88 20.23 23.79
CA LEU A 1061 -6.98 18.92 24.41
C LEU A 1061 -5.83 18.05 23.92
N ASP A 1062 -4.98 17.57 24.83
CA ASP A 1062 -3.79 16.76 24.51
C ASP A 1062 -4.17 15.26 24.50
N ARG A 1063 -4.61 14.73 25.65
CA ARG A 1063 -4.86 13.29 25.82
C ARG A 1063 -5.82 12.96 26.96
N LEU A 1064 -6.36 11.75 26.92
CA LEU A 1064 -7.01 11.09 28.05
C LEU A 1064 -6.08 10.04 28.66
N VAL A 1065 -5.95 10.04 29.98
CA VAL A 1065 -5.19 9.06 30.76
C VAL A 1065 -6.13 8.30 31.68
N VAL A 1066 -6.09 6.97 31.61
CA VAL A 1066 -6.90 6.07 32.43
C VAL A 1066 -6.04 5.56 33.58
N ARG A 1067 -6.51 5.77 34.82
CA ARG A 1067 -5.85 5.31 36.04
C ARG A 1067 -6.75 4.30 36.74
N SER A 1068 -6.18 3.21 37.24
CA SER A 1068 -6.90 2.34 38.18
C SER A 1068 -7.14 3.11 39.48
N GLN A 1069 -8.35 3.07 40.00
CA GLN A 1069 -8.64 3.57 41.35
C GLN A 1069 -7.97 2.72 42.42
#